data_AF-A0A9E1VF09-F1
#
_entry.id   AF-A0A9E1VF09-F1
#
_cell.length_a   1.000
_cell.length_b   1.000
_cell.length_c   1.000
_cell.angle_alpha   90.00
_cell.angle_beta   90.00
_cell.angle_gamma   90.00
#
_symmetry.space_group_name_H-M   'P 1'
#
loop_
_entity.id
_entity.type
_entity.pdbx_description
1 polymer ?
#
loop_
_entity_poly.entity_id
_entity_poly.type
_entity_poly.pdbx_seq_one_letter_code
_entity_poly.pdbx_strand_id
1 'polypeptide(L)'
;MRFFTQLTTLVFLFLSFTIQAQESYTLTIEASTPAVVPGTTYRFYVDMLDPTDRISAVFGNNDSNLIINTPDGAYNSSVNSSWSASGINPAFLPLFPEMADDTYATIGLTGPASASGIVGAADPSIVEDTSEQISPYFMTDGATGLLSSTNIGAAWYVLDTAENGLPNSDMRVLVLQVTTTGSISGTINYQVFPLGVGEDAVYGTSSFSEGNDVAGCMDPEACNYDASANIDDGSCDVNDECGVCGGSGIGEGACDCAGNVIDECGVCGGSGIGEGACDCAGNVIDECGVCGGSGIADGACDCDGDVEDECGICGGDGIPAGDCNCDGDVEDECGVCGGGGIADGECDCAGNVLDECGVCGGDSTSCIGCADEAACNYEGATIDDGSCFYCGEGCESGSNESVEYTLTVEESTPAVVPGTTYRFYVNMLDPTDRMSAVFGNNESNLVINTPDGAFNSSVNSSWNASGINPAFLPLFPEMADDTYATIGLDGPASTSGIAGAADPSIVEDPIQPVTPYFTTDGATGLFSSTNIGAGWYVLQTDENGLPNSDMRILVLQVTTTGSISGTINYQVFPFGVGVDDVQISMNFDGAGTYGGSSGTGNACGCMDSTACNYDSEAEYDDDSCTYIGAEECDCAGNALDECGVCGGSGIAEGECDCEGNGIAEGECDCAGNVLDECGVCNGPG
;
A
#
# COMPACT_ATOMS: atom_id res chain seq x y z
N MET A 1 36.16 46.57 55.29
CA MET A 1 35.52 47.77 55.88
C MET A 1 34.67 48.41 54.80
N ARG A 2 33.40 48.67 55.13
CA ARG A 2 32.36 49.25 54.27
C ARG A 2 32.59 50.74 53.99
N PHE A 3 31.79 51.24 53.03
CA PHE A 3 31.32 52.62 52.78
C PHE A 3 32.02 53.38 51.65
N PHE A 4 31.37 54.11 50.74
CA PHE A 4 30.00 54.22 50.18
C PHE A 4 30.05 55.46 49.27
N THR A 5 29.60 55.40 48.01
CA THR A 5 29.02 56.52 47.20
C THR A 5 28.59 55.91 45.85
N GLN A 6 27.35 55.43 45.70
CA GLN A 6 26.15 56.12 45.19
C GLN A 6 26.33 56.81 43.82
N LEU A 7 25.68 56.26 42.78
CA LEU A 7 24.69 56.91 41.89
C LEU A 7 24.01 55.81 41.04
N THR A 8 22.85 55.30 41.44
CA THR A 8 21.52 55.58 40.85
C THR A 8 21.32 55.10 39.40
N THR A 9 20.69 53.93 39.24
CA THR A 9 19.53 53.79 38.35
C THR A 9 18.65 52.66 38.88
N LEU A 10 17.44 53.04 39.25
CA LEU A 10 16.40 52.20 39.82
C LEU A 10 15.66 51.55 38.63
N VAL A 11 15.93 50.28 38.33
CA VAL A 11 15.07 49.49 37.43
C VAL A 11 14.20 48.63 38.33
N PHE A 12 12.91 49.00 38.40
CA PHE A 12 11.87 48.20 39.02
C PHE A 12 11.73 46.90 38.22
N LEU A 13 12.07 45.79 38.86
CA LEU A 13 11.79 44.45 38.39
C LEU A 13 10.28 44.21 38.50
N PHE A 14 9.53 44.58 37.46
CA PHE A 14 8.22 43.98 37.23
C PHE A 14 8.50 42.63 36.55
N LEU A 15 8.34 41.54 37.30
CA LEU A 15 8.00 40.26 36.69
C LEU A 15 6.61 40.44 36.08
N SER A 16 6.58 40.88 34.83
CA SER A 16 5.48 40.56 33.94
C SER A 16 5.61 39.07 33.66
N PHE A 17 4.81 38.25 34.34
CA PHE A 17 4.38 36.99 33.73
C PHE A 17 3.59 37.41 32.49
N THR A 18 4.27 37.53 31.35
CA THR A 18 3.60 37.37 30.07
C THR A 18 3.12 35.93 30.07
N ILE A 19 1.81 35.74 30.25
CA ILE A 19 1.14 34.62 29.61
C ILE A 19 1.51 34.82 28.13
N GLN A 20 2.45 34.01 27.65
CA GLN A 20 2.68 33.87 26.22
C GLN A 20 1.39 33.22 25.74
N ALA A 21 0.48 34.03 25.19
CA ALA A 21 -0.52 33.48 24.30
C ALA A 21 0.31 32.82 23.19
N GLN A 22 0.26 31.49 23.10
CA GLN A 22 0.80 30.77 21.97
C GLN A 22 0.02 31.29 20.76
N GLU A 23 0.66 32.08 19.90
CA GLU A 23 0.03 32.48 18.65
C GLU A 23 -0.17 31.20 17.85
N SER A 24 -1.44 30.85 17.65
CA SER A 24 -1.82 29.66 16.89
C SER A 24 -1.91 30.04 15.42
N TYR A 25 -1.28 29.24 14.56
CA TYR A 25 -1.54 29.25 13.12
C TYR A 25 -3.04 29.09 12.86
N THR A 26 -3.57 29.80 11.86
CA THR A 26 -5.00 29.77 11.51
C THR A 26 -5.20 29.33 10.07
N LEU A 27 -6.36 28.74 9.79
CA LEU A 27 -6.80 28.39 8.44
C LEU A 27 -7.80 29.44 7.96
N THR A 28 -7.50 30.11 6.85
CA THR A 28 -8.38 31.05 6.15
C THR A 28 -8.92 30.41 4.87
N ILE A 29 -10.22 30.50 4.64
CA ILE A 29 -10.88 29.97 3.45
C ILE A 29 -11.39 31.13 2.59
N GLU A 30 -11.00 31.15 1.31
CA GLU A 30 -11.48 32.12 0.35
C GLU A 30 -12.39 31.45 -0.68
N ALA A 31 -13.62 31.97 -0.81
CA ALA A 31 -14.55 31.59 -1.87
C ALA A 31 -14.36 32.50 -3.09
N SER A 32 -14.26 31.89 -4.27
CA SER A 32 -14.16 32.59 -5.56
C SER A 32 -15.07 31.96 -6.61
N THR A 33 -15.46 32.74 -7.61
CA THR A 33 -16.21 32.21 -8.76
C THR A 33 -15.27 31.38 -9.65
N PRO A 34 -15.62 30.13 -10.00
CA PRO A 34 -14.83 29.33 -10.93
C PRO A 34 -14.71 30.01 -12.30
N ALA A 35 -13.66 29.67 -13.04
CA ALA A 35 -13.35 30.25 -14.34
C ALA A 35 -14.36 29.86 -15.42
N VAL A 36 -14.84 28.61 -15.40
CA VAL A 36 -15.69 28.03 -16.45
C VAL A 36 -16.88 27.27 -15.86
N VAL A 37 -16.69 26.52 -14.78
CA VAL A 37 -17.71 25.59 -14.27
C VAL A 37 -18.70 26.27 -13.30
N PRO A 38 -19.95 25.77 -13.20
CA PRO A 38 -20.88 26.27 -12.19
C PRO A 38 -20.45 25.84 -10.79
N GLY A 39 -20.53 26.75 -9.81
CA GLY A 39 -20.24 26.45 -8.41
C GLY A 39 -19.42 27.54 -7.73
N THR A 40 -18.75 27.17 -6.66
CA THR A 40 -17.82 28.02 -5.88
C THR A 40 -16.50 27.26 -5.71
N THR A 41 -15.38 27.94 -5.98
CA THR A 41 -14.04 27.43 -5.71
C THR A 41 -13.57 27.96 -4.37
N TYR A 42 -13.38 27.06 -3.42
CA TYR A 42 -12.85 27.30 -2.08
C TYR A 42 -11.34 27.05 -2.07
N ARG A 43 -10.56 28.06 -1.70
CA ARG A 43 -9.12 27.97 -1.50
C ARG A 43 -8.77 28.06 -0.03
N PHE A 44 -8.01 27.09 0.44
CA PHE A 44 -7.63 26.94 1.83
C PHE A 44 -6.20 27.43 2.03
N TYR A 45 -6.05 28.44 2.88
CA TYR A 45 -4.78 29.07 3.18
C TYR A 45 -4.45 28.88 4.66
N VAL A 46 -3.22 28.43 4.96
CA VAL A 46 -2.70 28.47 6.33
C VAL A 46 -1.95 29.80 6.50
N ASP A 47 -2.38 30.58 7.49
CA ASP A 47 -1.78 31.87 7.83
C ASP A 47 -0.55 31.65 8.71
N MET A 48 0.58 32.18 8.25
CA MET A 48 1.88 32.07 8.89
C MET A 48 2.18 33.30 9.74
N LEU A 49 2.96 33.10 10.82
CA LEU A 49 3.29 34.16 11.77
C LEU A 49 4.61 34.84 11.40
N ASP A 50 5.55 34.08 10.85
CA ASP A 50 6.85 34.55 10.38
C ASP A 50 7.09 34.18 8.90
N PRO A 51 7.76 35.04 8.10
CA PRO A 51 8.12 34.70 6.71
C PRO A 51 9.05 33.49 6.57
N THR A 52 9.66 33.03 7.66
CA THR A 52 10.51 31.83 7.70
C THR A 52 9.79 30.59 8.21
N ASP A 53 8.53 30.70 8.63
CA ASP A 53 7.70 29.55 8.97
C ASP A 53 7.45 28.70 7.71
N ARG A 54 7.48 27.38 7.88
CA ARG A 54 7.30 26.44 6.77
C ARG A 54 6.20 25.45 7.08
N ILE A 55 5.22 25.34 6.19
CA ILE A 55 4.29 24.22 6.25
C ILE A 55 4.91 22.99 5.59
N SER A 56 4.85 21.86 6.27
CA SER A 56 5.43 20.61 5.77
C SER A 56 4.38 19.65 5.28
N ALA A 57 3.26 19.50 6.00
CA ALA A 57 2.27 18.48 5.69
C ALA A 57 0.86 18.88 6.10
N VAL A 58 -0.11 18.31 5.40
CA VAL A 58 -1.49 18.17 5.85
C VAL A 58 -1.73 16.67 6.07
N PHE A 59 -2.35 16.31 7.19
CA PHE A 59 -2.45 14.91 7.61
C PHE A 59 -3.79 14.57 8.28
N GLY A 60 -4.10 13.27 8.30
CA GLY A 60 -5.19 12.67 9.03
C GLY A 60 -4.76 11.32 9.63
N ASN A 61 -5.20 11.02 10.84
CA ASN A 61 -5.02 9.74 11.51
C ASN A 61 -6.14 9.53 12.55
N ASN A 62 -6.07 8.45 13.33
CA ASN A 62 -7.06 8.09 14.36
C ASN A 62 -7.13 9.05 15.56
N ASP A 63 -6.09 9.84 15.82
CA ASP A 63 -6.09 10.85 16.88
C ASP A 63 -6.53 12.22 16.37
N SER A 64 -6.31 12.51 15.09
CA SER A 64 -6.59 13.77 14.41
C SER A 64 -7.16 13.47 13.03
N ASN A 65 -8.47 13.27 12.96
CA ASN A 65 -9.16 12.90 11.73
C ASN A 65 -9.06 14.02 10.69
N LEU A 66 -8.76 13.65 9.45
CA LEU A 66 -8.90 14.54 8.29
C LEU A 66 -10.23 14.24 7.61
N ILE A 67 -11.08 15.24 7.50
CA ILE A 67 -12.44 15.09 6.95
C ILE A 67 -12.72 16.25 6.01
N ILE A 68 -13.17 15.96 4.79
CA ILE A 68 -13.73 16.95 3.87
C ILE A 68 -15.02 16.37 3.32
N ASN A 69 -16.12 17.11 3.45
CA ASN A 69 -17.44 16.71 2.96
C ASN A 69 -17.90 17.72 1.91
N THR A 70 -18.24 17.21 0.74
CA THR A 70 -18.81 17.94 -0.40
C THR A 70 -20.10 17.22 -0.83
N PRO A 71 -21.23 17.42 -0.13
CA PRO A 71 -22.46 16.67 -0.38
C PRO A 71 -22.94 16.72 -1.83
N ASP A 72 -22.72 17.84 -2.52
CA ASP A 72 -23.09 18.06 -3.93
C ASP A 72 -22.01 17.63 -4.94
N GLY A 73 -20.91 17.02 -4.46
CA GLY A 73 -19.79 16.54 -5.28
C GLY A 73 -18.69 17.58 -5.48
N ALA A 74 -17.44 17.11 -5.48
CA ALA A 74 -16.26 17.87 -5.88
C ALA A 74 -16.04 17.76 -7.38
N TYR A 75 -15.74 18.89 -8.03
CA TYR A 75 -15.47 18.94 -9.46
C TYR A 75 -14.03 18.51 -9.76
N ASN A 76 -13.88 17.56 -10.69
CA ASN A 76 -12.59 17.12 -11.23
C ASN A 76 -12.72 16.90 -12.75
N SER A 77 -11.94 17.63 -13.55
CA SER A 77 -11.94 17.50 -15.00
C SER A 77 -11.41 16.13 -15.44
N SER A 78 -11.89 15.62 -16.59
CA SER A 78 -11.40 14.36 -17.16
C SER A 78 -9.99 14.45 -17.78
N VAL A 79 -9.37 15.63 -17.73
CA VAL A 79 -8.09 15.93 -18.38
C VAL A 79 -6.96 16.13 -17.37
N ASN A 80 -7.27 16.52 -16.14
CA ASN A 80 -6.33 16.47 -15.02
C ASN A 80 -6.40 15.09 -14.36
N SER A 81 -5.29 14.38 -14.39
CA SER A 81 -5.19 13.00 -13.87
C SER A 81 -4.30 12.90 -12.63
N SER A 82 -3.87 14.04 -12.07
CA SER A 82 -3.10 14.09 -10.84
C SER A 82 -4.01 14.42 -9.66
N TRP A 83 -3.68 13.90 -8.48
CA TRP A 83 -4.33 14.26 -7.22
C TRP A 83 -3.85 15.62 -6.68
N SER A 84 -2.72 16.13 -7.21
CA SER A 84 -2.11 17.37 -6.75
C SER A 84 -2.08 18.44 -7.84
N ALA A 85 -1.66 19.65 -7.44
CA ALA A 85 -1.48 20.77 -8.36
C ALA A 85 -0.55 20.46 -9.56
N SER A 86 0.26 19.39 -9.51
CA SER A 86 1.16 19.00 -10.60
C SER A 86 0.44 18.70 -11.91
N GLY A 87 -0.82 18.25 -11.84
CA GLY A 87 -1.61 17.97 -13.04
C GLY A 87 -2.14 19.22 -13.75
N ILE A 88 -2.08 20.39 -13.12
CA ILE A 88 -2.56 21.65 -13.69
C ILE A 88 -1.42 22.37 -14.40
N ASN A 89 -1.04 21.86 -15.57
CA ASN A 89 0.00 22.49 -16.39
C ASN A 89 -0.52 23.82 -16.99
N PRO A 90 0.13 24.97 -16.69
CA PRO A 90 -0.28 26.27 -17.22
C PRO A 90 -0.33 26.36 -18.75
N ALA A 91 0.44 25.51 -19.45
CA ALA A 91 0.44 25.43 -20.91
C ALA A 91 -0.88 24.89 -21.49
N PHE A 92 -1.63 24.10 -20.72
CA PHE A 92 -2.90 23.51 -21.14
C PHE A 92 -4.11 24.40 -20.82
N LEU A 93 -4.02 25.31 -19.86
CA LEU A 93 -5.12 26.21 -19.46
C LEU A 93 -5.74 27.03 -20.62
N PRO A 94 -5.00 27.49 -21.66
CA PRO A 94 -5.62 28.18 -22.80
C PRO A 94 -6.48 27.27 -23.69
N LEU A 95 -6.22 25.95 -23.68
CA LEU A 95 -6.93 24.95 -24.47
C LEU A 95 -8.06 24.28 -23.67
N PHE A 96 -7.82 24.08 -22.36
CA PHE A 96 -8.72 23.43 -21.40
C PHE A 96 -8.86 24.31 -20.15
N PRO A 97 -9.59 25.43 -20.24
CA PRO A 97 -9.71 26.39 -19.15
C PRO A 97 -10.43 25.84 -17.91
N GLU A 98 -11.21 24.78 -18.06
CA GLU A 98 -11.89 24.05 -16.98
C GLU A 98 -10.92 23.39 -15.98
N MET A 99 -9.67 23.09 -16.38
CA MET A 99 -8.64 22.53 -15.48
C MET A 99 -8.27 23.47 -14.33
N ALA A 100 -8.46 24.79 -14.50
CA ALA A 100 -8.19 25.76 -13.44
C ALA A 100 -9.15 25.61 -12.24
N ASP A 101 -10.31 24.99 -12.48
CA ASP A 101 -11.39 24.82 -11.52
C ASP A 101 -11.32 23.46 -10.81
N ASP A 102 -10.33 22.62 -11.10
CA ASP A 102 -10.21 21.29 -10.50
C ASP A 102 -9.97 21.33 -8.99
N THR A 103 -10.37 20.25 -8.33
CA THR A 103 -10.12 20.00 -6.91
C THR A 103 -8.78 19.31 -6.76
N TYR A 104 -7.86 19.89 -5.99
CA TYR A 104 -6.51 19.32 -5.83
C TYR A 104 -5.89 19.66 -4.47
N ALA A 105 -5.04 18.76 -4.00
CA ALA A 105 -4.16 19.01 -2.87
C ALA A 105 -2.88 19.74 -3.31
N THR A 106 -2.35 20.60 -2.46
CA THR A 106 -1.13 21.35 -2.77
C THR A 106 -0.39 21.78 -1.51
N ILE A 107 0.85 22.21 -1.65
CA ILE A 107 1.56 23.01 -0.64
C ILE A 107 2.22 24.16 -1.38
N GLY A 108 1.61 25.34 -1.31
CA GLY A 108 2.12 26.60 -1.88
C GLY A 108 2.17 26.67 -3.41
N LEU A 109 1.57 25.72 -4.12
CA LEU A 109 1.59 25.66 -5.59
C LEU A 109 0.17 25.74 -6.18
N THR A 110 0.05 26.34 -7.35
CA THR A 110 -1.20 26.37 -8.17
C THR A 110 -1.04 25.65 -9.52
N GLY A 111 0.03 24.88 -9.65
CA GLY A 111 0.49 24.16 -10.83
C GLY A 111 1.72 23.31 -10.49
N PRO A 112 2.37 22.64 -11.45
CA PRO A 112 3.57 21.86 -11.19
C PRO A 112 4.74 22.73 -10.70
N ALA A 113 5.52 22.18 -9.78
CA ALA A 113 6.68 22.85 -9.18
C ALA A 113 7.67 23.38 -10.24
N SER A 114 7.87 22.61 -11.31
CA SER A 114 8.73 22.96 -12.46
C SER A 114 8.28 24.24 -13.20
N ALA A 115 6.97 24.55 -13.20
CA ALA A 115 6.40 25.71 -13.86
C ALA A 115 6.08 26.87 -12.89
N SER A 116 6.29 26.67 -11.58
CA SER A 116 5.93 27.64 -10.54
C SER A 116 6.78 28.91 -10.55
N GLY A 117 8.01 28.84 -11.09
CA GLY A 117 9.00 29.92 -11.01
C GLY A 117 9.66 30.06 -9.64
N ILE A 118 9.37 29.18 -8.69
CA ILE A 118 10.00 29.13 -7.36
C ILE A 118 11.21 28.19 -7.45
N VAL A 119 12.40 28.72 -7.16
CA VAL A 119 13.65 27.93 -7.16
C VAL A 119 13.61 26.98 -5.96
N GLY A 120 13.76 25.68 -6.19
CA GLY A 120 13.71 24.67 -5.11
C GLY A 120 12.30 24.28 -4.68
N ALA A 121 11.27 24.59 -5.47
CA ALA A 121 9.94 24.02 -5.27
C ALA A 121 9.92 22.52 -5.58
N ALA A 122 9.13 21.78 -4.82
CA ALA A 122 8.86 20.36 -5.04
C ALA A 122 7.35 20.12 -5.06
N ASP A 123 6.91 19.21 -5.94
CA ASP A 123 5.52 18.77 -5.95
C ASP A 123 5.23 17.97 -4.66
N PRO A 124 4.02 18.10 -4.08
CA PRO A 124 3.66 17.35 -2.88
C PRO A 124 3.71 15.85 -3.13
N SER A 125 4.22 15.12 -2.14
CA SER A 125 4.15 13.66 -2.06
C SER A 125 2.94 13.26 -1.22
N ILE A 126 2.41 12.07 -1.44
CA ILE A 126 1.28 11.51 -0.68
C ILE A 126 1.66 10.17 -0.06
N VAL A 127 1.22 9.94 1.16
CA VAL A 127 1.22 8.64 1.83
C VAL A 127 -0.21 8.42 2.31
N GLU A 128 -0.79 7.26 2.01
CA GLU A 128 -2.16 6.95 2.38
C GLU A 128 -2.33 5.48 2.79
N ASP A 129 -3.26 5.25 3.70
CA ASP A 129 -3.68 3.91 4.06
C ASP A 129 -4.53 3.31 2.93
N THR A 130 -4.19 2.09 2.51
CA THR A 130 -4.95 1.32 1.52
C THR A 130 -6.43 1.12 1.89
N SER A 131 -6.79 1.23 3.17
CA SER A 131 -8.17 1.09 3.64
C SER A 131 -8.98 2.40 3.60
N GLU A 132 -8.32 3.56 3.63
CA GLU A 132 -8.93 4.91 3.57
C GLU A 132 -8.06 5.83 2.68
N GLN A 133 -8.06 5.55 1.38
CA GLN A 133 -7.34 6.37 0.39
C GLN A 133 -8.02 7.73 0.19
N ILE A 134 -7.21 8.79 0.14
CA ILE A 134 -7.67 10.17 -0.07
C ILE A 134 -7.44 10.66 -1.51
N SER A 135 -6.51 10.03 -2.24
CA SER A 135 -6.23 10.38 -3.64
C SER A 135 -7.46 10.30 -4.57
N PRO A 136 -8.42 9.35 -4.43
CA PRO A 136 -9.58 9.27 -5.31
C PRO A 136 -10.49 10.50 -5.25
N TYR A 137 -10.52 11.22 -4.12
CA TYR A 137 -11.32 12.45 -3.96
C TYR A 137 -10.88 13.55 -4.94
N PHE A 138 -9.58 13.62 -5.26
CA PHE A 138 -9.00 14.60 -6.17
C PHE A 138 -8.98 14.14 -7.64
N MET A 139 -9.24 12.85 -7.89
CA MET A 139 -9.19 12.28 -9.24
C MET A 139 -10.57 11.94 -9.80
N THR A 140 -11.59 11.84 -8.94
CA THR A 140 -12.94 11.38 -9.33
C THR A 140 -13.91 12.55 -9.35
N ASP A 141 -14.51 12.83 -10.51
CA ASP A 141 -15.57 13.85 -10.62
C ASP A 141 -16.80 13.43 -9.82
N GLY A 142 -17.36 14.36 -9.03
CA GLY A 142 -18.50 14.13 -8.16
C GLY A 142 -18.17 13.45 -6.84
N ALA A 143 -16.90 13.40 -6.41
CA ALA A 143 -16.52 12.85 -5.12
C ALA A 143 -17.20 13.61 -3.96
N THR A 144 -17.84 12.89 -3.04
CA THR A 144 -18.71 13.48 -2.00
C THR A 144 -18.04 13.69 -0.65
N GLY A 145 -16.87 13.09 -0.44
CA GLY A 145 -16.07 13.33 0.74
C GLY A 145 -14.74 12.57 0.75
N LEU A 146 -13.88 13.00 1.67
CA LEU A 146 -12.57 12.48 1.99
C LEU A 146 -12.54 12.24 3.50
N LEU A 147 -12.13 11.04 3.89
CA LEU A 147 -11.97 10.64 5.29
C LEU A 147 -10.62 9.95 5.46
N SER A 148 -9.86 10.37 6.46
CA SER A 148 -8.71 9.63 6.97
C SER A 148 -8.72 9.65 8.50
N SER A 149 -8.98 8.47 9.07
CA SER A 149 -9.18 8.24 10.50
C SER A 149 -8.48 6.96 11.00
N THR A 150 -7.68 6.33 10.15
CA THR A 150 -6.96 5.09 10.50
C THR A 150 -5.68 5.36 11.28
N ASN A 151 -5.09 4.32 11.87
CA ASN A 151 -3.83 4.42 12.60
C ASN A 151 -2.60 4.66 11.69
N ILE A 152 -2.67 4.24 10.42
CA ILE A 152 -1.66 4.57 9.40
C ILE A 152 -1.92 6.01 8.90
N GLY A 153 -3.19 6.34 8.69
CA GLY A 153 -3.63 7.67 8.29
C GLY A 153 -3.34 7.98 6.82
N ALA A 154 -3.42 9.26 6.49
CA ALA A 154 -3.02 9.77 5.19
C ALA A 154 -2.42 11.17 5.36
N ALA A 155 -1.41 11.49 4.57
CA ALA A 155 -0.79 12.80 4.56
C ALA A 155 -0.27 13.15 3.17
N TRP A 156 -0.45 14.41 2.77
CA TRP A 156 0.33 14.98 1.69
C TRP A 156 1.32 16.00 2.25
N TYR A 157 2.57 15.90 1.79
CA TYR A 157 3.68 16.63 2.38
C TYR A 157 4.73 17.05 1.36
N VAL A 158 5.54 18.02 1.75
CA VAL A 158 6.77 18.42 1.08
C VAL A 158 7.91 18.36 2.08
N LEU A 159 9.12 18.10 1.59
CA LEU A 159 10.32 18.11 2.42
C LEU A 159 10.61 19.52 2.94
N ASP A 160 11.32 19.60 4.06
CA ASP A 160 11.75 20.86 4.68
C ASP A 160 12.68 21.70 3.78
N THR A 161 13.24 21.11 2.73
CA THR A 161 14.02 21.79 1.69
C THR A 161 13.17 22.47 0.61
N ALA A 162 11.87 22.18 0.52
CA ALA A 162 11.01 22.61 -0.58
C ALA A 162 10.50 24.06 -0.39
N GLU A 163 11.00 25.01 -1.17
CA GLU A 163 10.76 26.45 -0.98
C GLU A 163 9.29 26.88 -1.13
N ASN A 164 8.45 26.06 -1.77
CA ASN A 164 7.00 26.27 -1.84
C ASN A 164 6.27 26.06 -0.50
N GLY A 165 6.93 25.50 0.52
CA GLY A 165 6.40 25.46 1.89
C GLY A 165 6.44 26.81 2.63
N LEU A 166 7.12 27.83 2.08
CA LEU A 166 7.21 29.16 2.67
C LEU A 166 5.99 30.04 2.32
N PRO A 167 5.58 30.97 3.21
CA PRO A 167 4.48 31.88 2.94
C PRO A 167 4.74 32.80 1.75
N ASN A 168 3.67 33.10 1.02
CA ASN A 168 3.70 34.13 -0.02
C ASN A 168 3.73 35.56 0.58
N SER A 169 3.65 36.59 -0.26
CA SER A 169 3.69 37.99 0.16
C SER A 169 2.59 38.40 1.15
N ASP A 170 1.51 37.62 1.23
CA ASP A 170 0.37 37.85 2.13
C ASP A 170 0.51 37.04 3.44
N MET A 171 1.68 36.45 3.71
CA MET A 171 1.96 35.61 4.90
C MET A 171 1.10 34.34 4.98
N ARG A 172 0.79 33.73 3.83
CA ARG A 172 -0.08 32.55 3.77
C ARG A 172 0.39 31.51 2.76
N VAL A 173 0.04 30.25 2.98
CA VAL A 173 0.35 29.13 2.08
C VAL A 173 -0.94 28.41 1.67
N LEU A 174 -1.15 28.23 0.36
CA LEU A 174 -2.26 27.46 -0.18
C LEU A 174 -2.03 25.97 0.10
N VAL A 175 -3.00 25.28 0.68
CA VAL A 175 -2.89 23.84 1.01
C VAL A 175 -3.89 22.94 0.29
N LEU A 176 -4.98 23.53 -0.21
CA LEU A 176 -6.08 22.80 -0.82
C LEU A 176 -6.93 23.75 -1.67
N GLN A 177 -7.36 23.29 -2.83
CA GLN A 177 -8.43 23.92 -3.62
C GLN A 177 -9.56 22.90 -3.82
N VAL A 178 -10.80 23.29 -3.52
CA VAL A 178 -11.99 22.46 -3.76
C VAL A 178 -13.02 23.28 -4.52
N THR A 179 -13.54 22.74 -5.62
CA THR A 179 -14.65 23.35 -6.35
C THR A 179 -15.89 22.48 -6.21
N THR A 180 -16.99 23.06 -5.74
CA THR A 180 -18.28 22.37 -5.61
C THR A 180 -19.44 23.32 -5.90
N THR A 181 -20.58 22.78 -6.32
CA THR A 181 -21.83 23.55 -6.44
C THR A 181 -22.55 23.75 -5.10
N GLY A 182 -22.12 23.02 -4.06
CA GLY A 182 -22.77 22.95 -2.76
C GLY A 182 -22.05 23.65 -1.61
N SER A 183 -22.41 23.26 -0.39
CA SER A 183 -21.64 23.55 0.80
C SER A 183 -20.45 22.60 0.95
N ILE A 184 -19.45 23.02 1.70
CA ILE A 184 -18.28 22.25 2.06
C ILE A 184 -18.07 22.32 3.58
N SER A 185 -17.88 21.18 4.22
CA SER A 185 -17.62 21.12 5.66
C SER A 185 -16.54 20.11 5.96
N GLY A 186 -15.83 20.25 7.07
CA GLY A 186 -14.72 19.34 7.36
C GLY A 186 -13.82 19.77 8.49
N THR A 187 -12.76 18.99 8.68
CA THR A 187 -11.65 19.26 9.60
C THR A 187 -10.35 18.96 8.87
N ILE A 188 -9.44 19.93 8.84
CA ILE A 188 -8.10 19.80 8.27
C ILE A 188 -7.07 19.94 9.38
N ASN A 189 -6.09 19.04 9.40
CA ASN A 189 -4.93 19.10 10.30
C ASN A 189 -3.66 19.36 9.50
N TYR A 190 -2.84 20.27 9.97
CA TYR A 190 -1.62 20.68 9.28
C TYR A 190 -0.45 20.81 10.24
N GLN A 191 0.75 20.61 9.70
CA GLN A 191 2.00 20.68 10.44
C GLN A 191 2.85 21.84 9.93
N VAL A 192 3.21 22.74 10.84
CA VAL A 192 4.06 23.90 10.57
C VAL A 192 5.36 23.77 11.37
N PHE A 193 6.48 24.07 10.74
CA PHE A 193 7.79 24.23 11.36
C PHE A 193 8.06 25.71 11.58
N PRO A 194 7.94 26.20 12.83
CA PRO A 194 8.26 27.59 13.15
C PRO A 194 9.72 27.88 12.80
N LEU A 195 9.95 29.00 12.12
CA LEU A 195 11.29 29.41 11.65
C LEU A 195 12.02 28.35 10.78
N GLY A 196 11.29 27.39 10.22
CA GLY A 196 11.84 26.29 9.42
C GLY A 196 12.58 25.22 10.22
N VAL A 197 12.41 25.16 11.55
CA VAL A 197 13.06 24.16 12.42
C VAL A 197 12.10 22.99 12.68
N GLY A 198 12.40 21.83 12.11
CA GLY A 198 11.54 20.64 12.25
C GLY A 198 11.36 20.11 13.68
N GLU A 199 12.33 20.35 14.57
CA GLU A 199 12.25 19.93 15.99
C GLU A 199 11.18 20.71 16.76
N ASP A 200 10.81 21.91 16.29
CA ASP A 200 9.82 22.78 16.92
C ASP A 200 8.42 22.64 16.26
N ALA A 201 8.15 21.52 15.59
CA ALA A 201 6.91 21.29 14.85
C ALA A 201 5.65 21.58 15.68
N VAL A 202 4.77 22.42 15.12
CA VAL A 202 3.47 22.77 15.67
C VAL A 202 2.38 22.15 14.79
N TYR A 203 1.41 21.52 15.45
CA TYR A 203 0.25 20.92 14.82
C TYR A 203 -0.96 21.82 15.01
N GLY A 204 -1.63 22.17 13.91
CA GLY A 204 -2.87 22.93 13.91
C GLY A 204 -4.02 22.07 13.40
N THR A 205 -5.18 22.19 14.05
CA THR A 205 -6.44 21.57 13.61
C THR A 205 -7.45 22.69 13.39
N SER A 206 -8.15 22.66 12.26
CA SER A 206 -9.18 23.65 11.94
C SER A 206 -10.39 22.98 11.33
N SER A 207 -11.54 23.17 11.98
CA SER A 207 -12.85 22.76 11.47
C SER A 207 -13.51 23.92 10.71
N PHE A 208 -14.17 23.61 9.60
CA PHE A 208 -14.84 24.61 8.76
C PHE A 208 -16.21 24.09 8.27
N SER A 209 -17.11 25.03 8.00
CA SER A 209 -18.38 24.80 7.31
C SER A 209 -18.67 26.06 6.51
N GLU A 210 -18.47 25.97 5.21
CA GLU A 210 -18.62 27.08 4.27
C GLU A 210 -19.68 26.70 3.24
N GLY A 211 -20.65 27.58 3.01
CA GLY A 211 -21.82 27.25 2.20
C GLY A 211 -23.01 28.09 2.60
N ASN A 212 -24.08 28.04 1.82
CA ASN A 212 -25.33 28.73 2.16
C ASN A 212 -26.11 27.92 3.21
N ASP A 213 -25.46 27.67 4.34
CA ASP A 213 -25.96 26.85 5.44
C ASP A 213 -26.93 27.71 6.27
N VAL A 214 -28.22 27.57 6.01
CA VAL A 214 -29.28 28.12 6.84
C VAL A 214 -29.64 27.03 7.86
N ALA A 215 -29.15 27.19 9.08
CA ALA A 215 -29.47 26.33 10.21
C ALA A 215 -30.89 26.62 10.72
N GLY A 216 -31.69 25.57 10.95
CA GLY A 216 -33.02 25.67 11.55
C GLY A 216 -33.80 24.37 11.48
N CYS A 217 -34.97 24.31 12.13
CA CYS A 217 -35.77 23.10 12.14
C CYS A 217 -36.31 22.73 10.75
N MET A 218 -35.91 21.55 10.25
CA MET A 218 -36.31 21.03 8.93
C MET A 218 -37.58 20.17 8.97
N ASP A 219 -38.14 19.87 10.15
CA ASP A 219 -39.34 19.05 10.31
C ASP A 219 -40.62 19.88 10.06
N PRO A 220 -41.40 19.61 8.99
CA PRO A 220 -42.64 20.35 8.70
C PRO A 220 -43.76 20.14 9.74
N GLU A 221 -43.63 19.18 10.66
CA GLU A 221 -44.57 18.94 11.76
C GLU A 221 -44.19 19.69 13.05
N ALA A 222 -42.99 20.26 13.13
CA ALA A 222 -42.52 21.04 14.27
C ALA A 222 -43.11 22.46 14.32
N CYS A 223 -43.25 23.02 15.52
CA CYS A 223 -43.88 24.33 15.72
C CYS A 223 -42.95 25.52 15.36
N ASN A 224 -41.65 25.27 15.21
CA ASN A 224 -40.64 26.25 14.80
C ASN A 224 -39.97 25.92 13.46
N TYR A 225 -40.65 25.16 12.58
CA TYR A 225 -40.19 24.83 11.22
C TYR A 225 -39.76 26.07 10.42
N ASP A 226 -38.58 25.99 9.80
CA ASP A 226 -38.05 27.00 8.88
C ASP A 226 -37.87 26.41 7.46
N ALA A 227 -38.68 26.89 6.51
CA ALA A 227 -38.64 26.44 5.12
C ALA A 227 -37.39 26.88 4.34
N SER A 228 -36.56 27.76 4.91
CA SER A 228 -35.28 28.16 4.34
C SER A 228 -34.10 27.37 4.87
N ALA A 229 -34.29 26.55 5.90
CA ALA A 229 -33.24 25.74 6.50
C ALA A 229 -32.81 24.57 5.61
N ASN A 230 -31.49 24.37 5.47
CA ASN A 230 -30.87 23.23 4.79
C ASN A 230 -29.94 22.42 5.72
N ILE A 231 -29.80 22.84 6.98
CA ILE A 231 -29.14 22.09 8.05
C ILE A 231 -30.07 22.05 9.26
N ASP A 232 -30.37 20.85 9.76
CA ASP A 232 -31.10 20.65 11.01
C ASP A 232 -30.16 20.90 12.20
N ASP A 233 -30.44 21.94 12.98
CA ASP A 233 -29.68 22.33 14.16
C ASP A 233 -30.20 21.67 15.45
N GLY A 234 -31.14 20.73 15.33
CA GLY A 234 -31.78 20.05 16.45
C GLY A 234 -32.70 20.98 17.26
N SER A 235 -33.03 22.16 16.73
CA SER A 235 -33.94 23.09 17.38
C SER A 235 -35.41 22.70 17.26
N CYS A 236 -35.75 21.62 16.53
CA CYS A 236 -37.14 21.22 16.29
C CYS A 236 -37.91 20.99 17.60
N ASP A 237 -38.80 21.92 17.89
CA ASP A 237 -39.67 21.88 19.05
C ASP A 237 -41.03 21.28 18.66
N VAL A 238 -41.57 20.48 19.57
CA VAL A 238 -42.96 20.02 19.50
C VAL A 238 -43.82 20.89 20.40
N ASN A 239 -45.11 21.03 20.04
CA ASN A 239 -46.08 21.58 20.98
C ASN A 239 -46.26 20.60 22.14
N ASP A 240 -46.19 21.10 23.37
CA ASP A 240 -46.54 20.33 24.55
C ASP A 240 -48.06 20.07 24.65
N GLU A 241 -48.48 19.28 25.63
CA GLU A 241 -49.88 18.94 25.90
C GLU A 241 -50.75 20.16 26.25
N CYS A 242 -50.14 21.31 26.50
CA CYS A 242 -50.78 22.60 26.76
C CYS A 242 -50.77 23.54 25.54
N GLY A 243 -50.24 23.08 24.39
CA GLY A 243 -50.20 23.80 23.13
C GLY A 243 -49.10 24.85 23.03
N VAL A 244 -48.06 24.77 23.88
CA VAL A 244 -46.91 25.68 23.88
C VAL A 244 -45.73 25.02 23.19
N CYS A 245 -45.17 25.70 22.20
CA CYS A 245 -43.97 25.27 21.47
C CYS A 245 -42.76 25.25 22.40
N GLY A 246 -42.12 24.09 22.58
CA GLY A 246 -40.98 23.91 23.49
C GLY A 246 -41.34 24.04 24.98
N GLY A 247 -42.63 23.91 25.32
CA GLY A 247 -43.10 24.00 26.70
C GLY A 247 -42.80 22.75 27.52
N SER A 248 -42.78 22.88 28.85
CA SER A 248 -42.51 21.76 29.79
C SER A 248 -43.74 20.87 30.02
N GLY A 249 -44.83 21.08 29.28
CA GLY A 249 -46.08 20.33 29.43
C GLY A 249 -46.75 20.52 30.80
N ILE A 250 -47.48 19.50 31.21
CA ILE A 250 -48.08 19.42 32.54
C ILE A 250 -46.96 19.04 33.52
N GLY A 251 -46.62 19.94 34.45
CA GLY A 251 -45.55 19.72 35.41
C GLY A 251 -45.75 18.46 36.26
N GLU A 252 -44.65 17.85 36.72
CA GLU A 252 -44.66 16.60 37.48
C GLU A 252 -45.59 16.68 38.72
N GLY A 253 -46.58 15.77 38.79
CA GLY A 253 -47.60 15.75 39.84
C GLY A 253 -48.87 16.55 39.52
N ALA A 254 -48.87 17.34 38.45
CA ALA A 254 -50.07 18.02 37.98
C ALA A 254 -50.90 17.14 37.01
N CYS A 255 -52.20 17.41 36.97
CA CYS A 255 -53.19 16.68 36.18
C CYS A 255 -53.93 17.57 35.18
N ASP A 256 -53.59 18.86 35.11
CA ASP A 256 -53.98 19.78 34.04
C ASP A 256 -52.95 20.91 33.84
N CYS A 257 -53.09 21.66 32.74
CA CYS A 257 -52.25 22.81 32.40
C CYS A 257 -52.35 24.00 33.38
N ALA A 258 -53.23 23.93 34.38
CA ALA A 258 -53.34 24.91 35.46
C ALA A 258 -52.56 24.50 36.71
N GLY A 259 -51.94 23.31 36.73
CA GLY A 259 -51.10 22.83 37.82
C GLY A 259 -51.86 22.17 38.98
N ASN A 260 -53.10 21.71 38.76
CA ASN A 260 -53.85 20.98 39.78
C ASN A 260 -53.25 19.58 40.00
N VAL A 261 -53.32 18.98 41.19
CA VAL A 261 -52.74 17.65 41.49
C VAL A 261 -53.83 16.58 41.64
N ILE A 262 -53.50 15.33 41.30
CA ILE A 262 -54.38 14.17 41.53
C ILE A 262 -54.42 13.85 43.03
N ASP A 263 -55.62 13.67 43.57
CA ASP A 263 -55.81 13.21 44.95
C ASP A 263 -55.62 11.69 45.09
N GLU A 264 -55.65 11.19 46.32
CA GLU A 264 -55.46 9.77 46.67
C GLU A 264 -56.55 8.84 46.09
N CYS A 265 -57.57 9.38 45.40
CA CYS A 265 -58.61 8.65 44.69
C CYS A 265 -58.58 8.84 43.17
N GLY A 266 -57.51 9.40 42.63
CA GLY A 266 -57.31 9.52 41.18
C GLY A 266 -58.08 10.69 40.55
N VAL A 267 -58.64 11.61 41.35
CA VAL A 267 -59.40 12.76 40.84
C VAL A 267 -58.54 14.01 40.86
N CYS A 268 -58.42 14.65 39.70
CA CYS A 268 -57.70 15.91 39.54
C CYS A 268 -58.39 17.04 40.35
N GLY A 269 -57.73 17.54 41.40
CA GLY A 269 -58.28 18.54 42.32
C GLY A 269 -59.35 18.02 43.31
N GLY A 270 -59.34 16.72 43.63
CA GLY A 270 -60.31 16.09 44.54
C GLY A 270 -59.96 16.18 46.04
N SER A 271 -60.72 15.46 46.89
CA SER A 271 -60.68 15.55 48.37
C SER A 271 -59.98 14.37 49.09
N GLY A 272 -59.50 13.35 48.36
CA GLY A 272 -58.74 12.22 48.89
C GLY A 272 -59.52 11.13 49.66
N ILE A 273 -58.78 10.16 50.23
CA ILE A 273 -59.32 9.04 51.05
C ILE A 273 -59.59 9.51 52.48
N GLY A 274 -60.76 9.15 53.03
CA GLY A 274 -61.12 9.45 54.42
C GLY A 274 -60.26 8.71 55.45
N GLU A 275 -59.96 9.35 56.58
CA GLU A 275 -59.14 8.79 57.66
C GLU A 275 -59.62 7.40 58.13
N GLY A 276 -58.74 6.40 58.05
CA GLY A 276 -58.97 5.02 58.52
C GLY A 276 -59.38 3.99 57.47
N ALA A 277 -59.47 4.38 56.19
CA ALA A 277 -59.72 3.45 55.08
C ALA A 277 -58.41 3.09 54.34
N CYS A 278 -58.27 1.84 53.90
CA CYS A 278 -57.16 1.37 53.06
C CYS A 278 -57.45 1.44 51.55
N ASP A 279 -58.65 1.87 51.13
CA ASP A 279 -58.98 2.21 49.74
C ASP A 279 -60.08 3.29 49.64
N CYS A 280 -60.31 3.80 48.42
CA CYS A 280 -61.35 4.80 48.12
C CYS A 280 -62.79 4.30 48.27
N ALA A 281 -62.99 3.01 48.55
CA ALA A 281 -64.28 2.41 48.84
C ALA A 281 -64.55 2.29 50.35
N GLY A 282 -63.53 2.47 51.21
CA GLY A 282 -63.66 2.48 52.67
C GLY A 282 -63.24 1.20 53.40
N ASN A 283 -62.43 0.31 52.80
CA ASN A 283 -62.04 -0.99 53.38
C ASN A 283 -60.93 -0.91 54.46
N VAL A 284 -60.62 -2.01 55.17
CA VAL A 284 -59.56 -2.09 56.23
C VAL A 284 -58.63 -3.33 56.06
N ILE A 285 -57.39 -3.28 56.60
CA ILE A 285 -56.31 -4.28 56.44
C ILE A 285 -56.44 -5.50 57.40
N ASP A 286 -56.08 -6.70 56.91
CA ASP A 286 -56.03 -7.98 57.64
C ASP A 286 -54.65 -8.34 58.25
N GLU A 287 -54.55 -9.51 58.90
CA GLU A 287 -53.37 -10.00 59.61
C GLU A 287 -52.16 -10.37 58.73
N CYS A 288 -52.34 -10.49 57.41
CA CYS A 288 -51.25 -10.61 56.44
C CYS A 288 -50.89 -9.24 55.82
N GLY A 289 -51.52 -8.15 56.27
CA GLY A 289 -51.29 -6.79 55.78
C GLY A 289 -52.10 -6.41 54.55
N VAL A 290 -53.08 -7.22 54.14
CA VAL A 290 -53.84 -7.03 52.88
C VAL A 290 -55.18 -6.34 53.14
N CYS A 291 -55.45 -5.26 52.41
CA CYS A 291 -56.72 -4.53 52.44
C CYS A 291 -57.89 -5.43 51.99
N GLY A 292 -58.72 -5.90 52.91
CA GLY A 292 -59.84 -6.82 52.64
C GLY A 292 -59.49 -8.30 52.43
N GLY A 293 -58.33 -8.78 52.93
CA GLY A 293 -57.86 -10.17 52.74
C GLY A 293 -58.44 -11.24 53.71
N SER A 294 -57.91 -12.47 53.62
CA SER A 294 -58.39 -13.67 54.34
C SER A 294 -57.37 -14.44 55.21
N GLY A 295 -56.12 -13.97 55.37
CA GLY A 295 -55.10 -14.56 56.28
C GLY A 295 -54.29 -15.79 55.76
N ILE A 296 -53.43 -16.38 56.62
CA ILE A 296 -52.52 -17.53 56.31
C ILE A 296 -53.30 -18.87 56.21
N ALA A 297 -52.97 -19.68 55.21
CA ALA A 297 -53.56 -21.00 54.97
C ALA A 297 -52.91 -22.13 55.79
N ASP A 298 -53.69 -23.15 56.15
CA ASP A 298 -53.26 -24.26 57.03
C ASP A 298 -52.32 -25.24 56.29
N GLY A 299 -51.06 -25.37 56.76
CA GLY A 299 -50.03 -26.27 56.21
C GLY A 299 -48.78 -25.61 55.61
N ALA A 300 -48.72 -24.28 55.57
CA ALA A 300 -47.53 -23.52 55.15
C ALA A 300 -46.62 -23.17 56.34
N CYS A 301 -45.30 -23.10 56.13
CA CYS A 301 -44.36 -22.65 57.17
C CYS A 301 -44.29 -21.10 57.29
N ASP A 302 -44.84 -20.34 56.34
CA ASP A 302 -44.99 -18.86 56.35
C ASP A 302 -46.18 -18.29 55.52
N CYS A 303 -46.24 -16.96 55.36
CA CYS A 303 -47.30 -16.25 54.61
C CYS A 303 -47.23 -16.43 53.08
N ASP A 304 -46.12 -16.95 52.55
CA ASP A 304 -45.87 -17.14 51.12
C ASP A 304 -46.14 -18.59 50.69
N GLY A 305 -46.13 -19.54 51.63
CA GLY A 305 -46.62 -20.90 51.42
C GLY A 305 -45.57 -22.01 51.51
N ASP A 306 -44.38 -21.75 52.06
CA ASP A 306 -43.19 -22.62 51.90
C ASP A 306 -43.18 -23.95 52.69
N VAL A 307 -42.32 -24.89 52.24
CA VAL A 307 -42.12 -26.30 52.74
C VAL A 307 -40.63 -26.75 52.75
N GLU A 308 -40.29 -27.84 53.48
CA GLU A 308 -38.91 -28.36 53.75
C GLU A 308 -38.22 -29.13 52.59
N ASP A 309 -36.86 -29.05 52.47
CA ASP A 309 -35.98 -29.66 51.43
C ASP A 309 -35.35 -31.04 51.78
N GLU A 310 -34.57 -31.64 50.85
CA GLU A 310 -33.91 -32.96 51.00
C GLU A 310 -32.81 -33.03 52.08
N CYS A 311 -32.35 -31.90 52.57
CA CYS A 311 -31.45 -31.78 53.73
C CYS A 311 -32.20 -31.45 55.03
N GLY A 312 -33.52 -31.23 54.96
CA GLY A 312 -34.43 -31.03 56.10
C GLY A 312 -34.64 -29.58 56.54
N ILE A 313 -34.48 -28.58 55.67
CA ILE A 313 -34.59 -27.14 55.97
C ILE A 313 -35.77 -26.50 55.20
N CYS A 314 -36.64 -25.71 55.86
CA CYS A 314 -37.72 -24.95 55.17
C CYS A 314 -37.09 -23.90 54.25
N GLY A 315 -37.17 -24.11 52.93
CA GLY A 315 -36.58 -23.25 51.89
C GLY A 315 -35.06 -23.38 51.64
N GLY A 316 -34.44 -24.56 51.84
CA GLY A 316 -32.99 -24.77 51.61
C GLY A 316 -32.56 -25.18 50.18
N ASP A 317 -31.23 -25.17 49.92
CA ASP A 317 -30.59 -25.25 48.57
C ASP A 317 -30.06 -26.65 48.14
N GLY A 318 -30.08 -27.70 48.97
CA GLY A 318 -29.60 -29.06 48.61
C GLY A 318 -28.07 -29.29 48.56
N ILE A 319 -27.60 -30.35 47.88
CA ILE A 319 -26.15 -30.72 47.75
C ILE A 319 -25.45 -29.82 46.71
N PRO A 320 -24.32 -29.17 47.06
CA PRO A 320 -23.58 -28.30 46.12
C PRO A 320 -23.04 -29.02 44.88
N ALA A 321 -22.97 -28.30 43.75
CA ALA A 321 -22.44 -28.82 42.50
C ALA A 321 -20.91 -28.94 42.54
N GLY A 322 -20.38 -30.15 42.31
CA GLY A 322 -18.94 -30.45 42.31
C GLY A 322 -18.52 -31.42 43.41
N ASP A 323 -19.35 -31.58 44.43
CA ASP A 323 -19.10 -32.50 45.53
C ASP A 323 -19.77 -33.85 45.26
N CYS A 324 -19.07 -34.95 45.55
CA CYS A 324 -19.61 -36.30 45.35
C CYS A 324 -20.50 -36.78 46.52
N ASN A 325 -20.61 -36.01 47.63
CA ASN A 325 -21.47 -36.28 48.81
C ASN A 325 -21.79 -35.01 49.65
N CYS A 326 -22.64 -35.12 50.69
CA CYS A 326 -22.98 -34.01 51.61
C CYS A 326 -21.84 -33.58 52.56
N ASP A 327 -20.68 -34.24 52.49
CA ASP A 327 -19.50 -33.99 53.32
C ASP A 327 -18.36 -33.26 52.54
N GLY A 328 -18.46 -33.13 51.21
CA GLY A 328 -17.60 -32.28 50.37
C GLY A 328 -16.40 -32.94 49.66
N ASP A 329 -16.45 -34.24 49.32
CA ASP A 329 -15.33 -34.95 48.65
C ASP A 329 -15.30 -34.79 47.10
N VAL A 330 -14.10 -34.87 46.48
CA VAL A 330 -13.84 -34.72 45.01
C VAL A 330 -13.04 -35.88 44.36
N GLU A 331 -13.17 -36.07 43.03
CA GLU A 331 -12.51 -37.11 42.22
C GLU A 331 -11.03 -36.82 41.87
N ASP A 332 -10.18 -37.86 41.82
CA ASP A 332 -8.75 -37.79 41.42
C ASP A 332 -8.53 -37.98 39.89
N GLU A 333 -7.27 -37.87 39.43
CA GLU A 333 -6.88 -37.99 38.00
C GLU A 333 -7.10 -39.39 37.41
N CYS A 334 -7.48 -40.37 38.23
CA CYS A 334 -7.88 -41.71 37.82
C CYS A 334 -9.41 -41.94 37.95
N GLY A 335 -10.18 -40.91 38.31
CA GLY A 335 -11.64 -40.93 38.41
C GLY A 335 -12.20 -41.54 39.70
N VAL A 336 -11.44 -41.52 40.80
CA VAL A 336 -11.87 -42.08 42.10
C VAL A 336 -12.07 -40.95 43.12
N CYS A 337 -13.28 -40.84 43.70
CA CYS A 337 -13.56 -39.85 44.76
C CYS A 337 -12.68 -40.13 46.00
N GLY A 338 -11.70 -39.26 46.25
CA GLY A 338 -10.69 -39.38 47.32
C GLY A 338 -9.46 -40.27 47.05
N GLY A 339 -9.07 -40.50 45.78
CA GLY A 339 -7.93 -41.35 45.39
C GLY A 339 -6.52 -40.69 45.39
N GLY A 340 -5.50 -41.37 44.85
CA GLY A 340 -4.07 -41.08 45.02
C GLY A 340 -3.20 -40.85 43.76
N GLY A 341 -3.78 -40.87 42.54
CA GLY A 341 -3.08 -40.48 41.28
C GLY A 341 -2.03 -41.47 40.68
N ILE A 342 -1.33 -41.03 39.62
CA ILE A 342 -0.26 -41.76 38.90
C ILE A 342 1.06 -41.75 39.69
N ALA A 343 1.80 -42.86 39.72
CA ALA A 343 3.05 -43.01 40.45
C ALA A 343 4.27 -42.40 39.71
N ASP A 344 5.26 -41.94 40.49
CA ASP A 344 6.44 -41.23 39.98
C ASP A 344 7.35 -42.15 39.13
N GLY A 345 7.58 -41.79 37.86
CA GLY A 345 8.35 -42.57 36.88
C GLY A 345 7.54 -43.40 35.88
N GLU A 346 6.20 -43.35 35.97
CA GLU A 346 5.28 -43.99 35.02
C GLU A 346 4.65 -42.92 34.11
N CYS A 347 4.47 -43.24 32.82
CA CYS A 347 3.88 -42.31 31.85
C CYS A 347 2.37 -42.50 31.62
N ASP A 348 1.73 -43.47 32.29
CA ASP A 348 0.26 -43.64 32.32
C ASP A 348 -0.23 -44.36 33.59
N CYS A 349 -1.55 -44.38 33.82
CA CYS A 349 -2.20 -45.08 34.95
C CYS A 349 -2.07 -46.62 34.88
N ALA A 350 -1.47 -47.17 33.82
CA ALA A 350 -1.21 -48.59 33.63
C ALA A 350 0.25 -48.98 33.97
N GLY A 351 1.11 -48.00 34.27
CA GLY A 351 2.49 -48.19 34.71
C GLY A 351 3.52 -48.35 33.60
N ASN A 352 3.28 -47.80 32.40
CA ASN A 352 4.22 -47.88 31.28
C ASN A 352 5.42 -46.92 31.43
N VAL A 353 6.52 -47.20 30.71
CA VAL A 353 7.77 -46.40 30.69
C VAL A 353 8.17 -46.00 29.26
N LEU A 354 8.96 -44.94 29.13
CA LEU A 354 9.49 -44.42 27.84
C LEU A 354 10.56 -45.34 27.24
N ASP A 355 10.55 -45.50 25.90
CA ASP A 355 11.57 -46.23 25.13
C ASP A 355 12.74 -45.34 24.68
N GLU A 356 13.69 -45.89 23.90
CA GLU A 356 14.93 -45.20 23.46
C GLU A 356 14.67 -44.07 22.45
N CYS A 357 13.50 -44.04 21.79
CA CYS A 357 13.04 -42.93 20.95
C CYS A 357 12.10 -41.96 21.71
N GLY A 358 11.89 -42.12 23.02
CA GLY A 358 11.08 -41.23 23.86
C GLY A 358 9.57 -41.46 23.82
N VAL A 359 9.10 -42.66 23.44
CA VAL A 359 7.68 -43.01 23.36
C VAL A 359 7.27 -43.93 24.51
N CYS A 360 6.18 -43.58 25.22
CA CYS A 360 5.64 -44.37 26.32
C CYS A 360 5.12 -45.73 25.80
N GLY A 361 5.81 -46.83 26.13
CA GLY A 361 5.48 -48.18 25.66
C GLY A 361 5.84 -48.49 24.20
N GLY A 362 6.76 -47.74 23.57
CA GLY A 362 7.21 -47.94 22.18
C GLY A 362 8.20 -49.11 21.97
N ASP A 363 8.46 -49.45 20.69
CA ASP A 363 9.35 -50.53 20.23
C ASP A 363 10.66 -50.06 19.57
N SER A 364 11.01 -48.77 19.71
CA SER A 364 12.29 -48.17 19.28
C SER A 364 12.56 -48.18 17.76
N THR A 365 11.54 -48.29 16.90
CA THR A 365 11.72 -48.21 15.44
C THR A 365 11.46 -46.83 14.84
N SER A 366 10.97 -45.87 15.62
CA SER A 366 10.55 -44.56 15.12
C SER A 366 11.69 -43.56 14.87
N CYS A 367 12.94 -43.91 15.19
CA CYS A 367 14.10 -43.02 15.09
C CYS A 367 15.25 -43.53 14.19
N ILE A 368 14.99 -44.53 13.34
CA ILE A 368 15.93 -45.14 12.39
C ILE A 368 15.69 -44.60 10.97
N GLY A 369 16.75 -44.18 10.26
CA GLY A 369 16.71 -43.64 8.89
C GLY A 369 18.06 -43.01 8.48
N CYS A 370 18.12 -42.21 7.41
CA CYS A 370 19.34 -41.48 7.06
C CYS A 370 19.66 -40.39 8.10
N ALA A 371 20.85 -40.42 8.70
CA ALA A 371 21.26 -39.47 9.75
C ALA A 371 22.22 -38.36 9.26
N ASP A 372 22.49 -38.29 7.96
CA ASP A 372 23.33 -37.25 7.35
C ASP A 372 22.46 -36.10 6.83
N GLU A 373 22.62 -34.90 7.43
CA GLU A 373 21.90 -33.68 7.06
C GLU A 373 22.14 -33.24 5.60
N ALA A 374 23.21 -33.72 4.96
CA ALA A 374 23.52 -33.39 3.56
C ALA A 374 22.85 -34.33 2.54
N ALA A 375 22.15 -35.38 2.98
CA ALA A 375 21.50 -36.35 2.10
C ALA A 375 20.04 -35.97 1.82
N CYS A 376 19.55 -36.25 0.61
CA CYS A 376 18.20 -35.87 0.17
C CYS A 376 17.07 -36.57 0.93
N ASN A 377 17.34 -37.70 1.60
CA ASN A 377 16.36 -38.45 2.40
C ASN A 377 16.55 -38.31 3.91
N TYR A 378 17.14 -37.19 4.35
CA TYR A 378 17.23 -36.88 5.76
C TYR A 378 15.87 -36.46 6.34
N GLU A 379 15.30 -37.31 7.20
CA GLU A 379 13.99 -37.11 7.85
C GLU A 379 14.13 -37.03 9.38
N GLY A 380 15.20 -36.40 9.86
CA GLY A 380 15.44 -36.20 11.31
C GLY A 380 15.75 -37.49 12.08
N ALA A 381 16.22 -38.54 11.41
CA ALA A 381 16.63 -39.78 12.05
C ALA A 381 17.90 -39.56 12.90
N THR A 382 17.94 -40.17 14.08
CA THR A 382 19.09 -40.07 15.00
C THR A 382 19.99 -41.31 14.95
N ILE A 383 19.56 -42.37 14.26
CA ILE A 383 20.28 -43.62 14.08
C ILE A 383 20.37 -43.94 12.58
N ASP A 384 21.59 -43.89 12.03
CA ASP A 384 21.88 -44.12 10.61
C ASP A 384 21.74 -45.60 10.20
N ASP A 385 20.95 -45.87 9.16
CA ASP A 385 20.79 -47.21 8.57
C ASP A 385 21.54 -47.40 7.24
N GLY A 386 22.27 -46.38 6.78
CA GLY A 386 23.06 -46.41 5.54
C GLY A 386 22.23 -46.23 4.27
N SER A 387 21.00 -45.73 4.37
CA SER A 387 20.11 -45.46 3.24
C SER A 387 20.30 -44.08 2.58
N CYS A 388 21.30 -43.29 3.00
CA CYS A 388 21.52 -41.92 2.50
C CYS A 388 21.84 -41.87 0.99
N PHE A 389 21.15 -41.01 0.24
CA PHE A 389 21.43 -40.73 -1.18
C PHE A 389 21.52 -39.23 -1.48
N TYR A 390 22.31 -38.86 -2.49
CA TYR A 390 22.74 -37.47 -2.75
C TYR A 390 22.43 -36.93 -4.17
N CYS A 391 22.15 -37.78 -5.16
CA CYS A 391 21.66 -37.38 -6.50
C CYS A 391 20.59 -38.39 -6.99
N GLY A 392 19.50 -37.93 -7.62
CA GLY A 392 18.43 -38.77 -8.18
C GLY A 392 17.01 -38.18 -8.08
N GLU A 393 16.00 -38.86 -8.67
CA GLU A 393 14.57 -38.48 -8.56
C GLU A 393 14.17 -38.40 -7.07
N GLY A 394 13.95 -37.18 -6.58
CA GLY A 394 13.68 -36.88 -5.17
C GLY A 394 14.62 -35.84 -4.54
N CYS A 395 15.71 -35.45 -5.23
CA CYS A 395 16.62 -34.37 -4.79
C CYS A 395 16.28 -32.98 -5.37
N GLU A 396 15.17 -32.80 -6.10
CA GLU A 396 14.80 -31.52 -6.73
C GLU A 396 14.16 -30.49 -5.75
N SER A 397 14.44 -30.58 -4.46
CA SER A 397 13.90 -29.62 -3.49
C SER A 397 14.84 -29.49 -2.31
N GLY A 398 15.75 -28.52 -2.38
CA GLY A 398 16.67 -28.27 -1.28
C GLY A 398 17.75 -27.23 -1.53
N SER A 399 17.34 -26.00 -1.87
CA SER A 399 18.03 -24.76 -1.48
C SER A 399 19.54 -24.63 -1.81
N ASN A 400 19.87 -24.26 -3.05
CA ASN A 400 20.61 -23.03 -3.35
C ASN A 400 20.68 -22.80 -4.88
N GLU A 401 19.56 -22.91 -5.58
CA GLU A 401 19.53 -22.41 -6.96
C GLU A 401 19.58 -20.88 -6.90
N SER A 402 20.61 -20.28 -7.50
CA SER A 402 20.60 -18.87 -7.87
C SER A 402 19.52 -18.69 -8.93
N VAL A 403 18.30 -18.44 -8.47
CA VAL A 403 17.15 -18.01 -9.26
C VAL A 403 17.47 -16.60 -9.76
N GLU A 404 18.22 -16.50 -10.86
CA GLU A 404 18.69 -15.21 -11.38
C GLU A 404 17.64 -14.58 -12.30
N TYR A 405 16.94 -13.56 -11.80
CA TYR A 405 16.21 -12.61 -12.63
C TYR A 405 17.18 -11.97 -13.64
N THR A 406 16.82 -11.96 -14.91
CA THR A 406 17.67 -11.42 -15.99
C THR A 406 17.16 -10.06 -16.45
N LEU A 407 18.04 -9.23 -17.00
CA LEU A 407 17.70 -7.91 -17.56
C LEU A 407 17.75 -7.97 -19.09
N THR A 408 16.65 -7.68 -19.77
CA THR A 408 16.58 -7.51 -21.22
C THR A 408 16.49 -6.02 -21.57
N VAL A 409 17.43 -5.52 -22.36
CA VAL A 409 17.41 -4.17 -22.93
C VAL A 409 17.03 -4.28 -24.40
N GLU A 410 15.86 -3.77 -24.77
CA GLU A 410 15.37 -3.75 -26.15
C GLU A 410 15.60 -2.38 -26.78
N GLU A 411 15.99 -2.36 -28.06
CA GLU A 411 16.08 -1.14 -28.85
C GLU A 411 14.88 -1.00 -29.80
N SER A 412 14.38 0.21 -29.95
CA SER A 412 13.28 0.55 -30.85
C SER A 412 13.52 1.88 -31.54
N THR A 413 12.91 2.07 -32.71
CA THR A 413 12.93 3.35 -33.41
C THR A 413 11.99 4.33 -32.73
N PRO A 414 12.44 5.53 -32.32
CA PRO A 414 11.55 6.54 -31.75
C PRO A 414 10.46 6.94 -32.74
N ALA A 415 9.32 7.38 -32.23
CA ALA A 415 8.13 7.77 -32.99
C ALA A 415 8.34 9.04 -33.83
N VAL A 416 9.09 10.02 -33.29
CA VAL A 416 9.26 11.35 -33.88
C VAL A 416 10.72 11.79 -33.88
N VAL A 417 11.42 11.62 -32.76
CA VAL A 417 12.77 12.17 -32.59
C VAL A 417 13.85 11.29 -33.23
N PRO A 418 14.98 11.86 -33.69
CA PRO A 418 16.09 11.05 -34.17
C PRO A 418 16.79 10.34 -33.00
N GLY A 419 17.12 9.06 -33.16
CA GLY A 419 17.87 8.29 -32.17
C GLY A 419 17.37 6.85 -32.05
N THR A 420 17.64 6.25 -30.90
CA THR A 420 17.17 4.92 -30.50
C THR A 420 16.54 5.02 -29.12
N THR A 421 15.35 4.42 -28.96
CA THR A 421 14.68 4.28 -27.66
C THR A 421 15.01 2.92 -27.08
N TYR A 422 15.70 2.91 -25.94
CA TYR A 422 16.05 1.73 -25.18
C TYR A 422 15.03 1.51 -24.07
N ARG A 423 14.45 0.31 -24.02
CA ARG A 423 13.51 -0.12 -22.96
C ARG A 423 14.13 -1.24 -22.14
N PHE A 424 14.14 -1.06 -20.83
CA PHE A 424 14.73 -2.00 -19.88
C PHE A 424 13.64 -2.84 -19.24
N TYR A 425 13.73 -4.15 -19.45
CA TYR A 425 12.81 -5.14 -18.93
C TYR A 425 13.52 -6.06 -17.95
N VAL A 426 12.97 -6.24 -16.76
CA VAL A 426 13.39 -7.31 -15.84
C VAL A 426 12.52 -8.52 -16.13
N ASN A 427 13.14 -9.66 -16.44
CA ASN A 427 12.46 -10.92 -16.72
C ASN A 427 12.21 -11.65 -15.40
N MET A 428 10.93 -11.92 -15.12
CA MET A 428 10.45 -12.65 -13.95
C MET A 428 10.37 -14.14 -14.21
N LEU A 429 10.40 -14.92 -13.15
CA LEU A 429 10.43 -16.38 -13.22
C LEU A 429 9.07 -16.98 -12.85
N ASP A 430 8.33 -16.34 -11.95
CA ASP A 430 6.96 -16.66 -11.62
C ASP A 430 6.01 -15.46 -11.83
N PRO A 431 4.75 -15.68 -12.27
CA PRO A 431 3.77 -14.60 -12.41
C PRO A 431 3.42 -13.88 -11.09
N THR A 432 3.74 -14.48 -9.95
CA THR A 432 3.55 -13.89 -8.62
C THR A 432 4.79 -13.17 -8.10
N ASP A 433 5.92 -13.24 -8.83
CA ASP A 433 7.10 -12.45 -8.50
C ASP A 433 6.82 -10.97 -8.63
N ARG A 434 7.40 -10.19 -7.72
CA ARG A 434 7.05 -8.78 -7.62
C ARG A 434 8.26 -7.89 -7.58
N MET A 435 8.35 -6.97 -8.52
CA MET A 435 9.36 -5.91 -8.46
C MET A 435 8.98 -4.87 -7.42
N SER A 436 9.95 -4.44 -6.63
CA SER A 436 9.75 -3.36 -5.67
C SER A 436 10.41 -2.06 -6.09
N ALA A 437 11.68 -2.11 -6.49
CA ALA A 437 12.49 -0.91 -6.63
C ALA A 437 13.67 -1.08 -7.58
N VAL A 438 14.10 0.05 -8.16
CA VAL A 438 15.45 0.24 -8.71
C VAL A 438 16.20 1.15 -7.76
N PHE A 439 17.44 0.82 -7.42
CA PHE A 439 18.19 1.55 -6.40
C PHE A 439 19.68 1.69 -6.74
N GLY A 440 20.32 2.66 -6.09
CA GLY A 440 21.76 2.86 -6.09
C GLY A 440 22.23 3.48 -4.78
N ASN A 441 23.35 3.01 -4.26
CA ASN A 441 24.00 3.51 -3.05
C ASN A 441 25.53 3.31 -3.15
N ASN A 442 26.27 3.50 -2.05
CA ASN A 442 27.72 3.40 -1.99
C ASN A 442 28.29 1.96 -2.07
N GLU A 443 27.44 0.94 -1.92
CA GLU A 443 27.81 -0.47 -2.06
C GLU A 443 27.46 -0.98 -3.46
N SER A 444 26.25 -0.65 -3.93
CA SER A 444 25.72 -0.98 -5.25
C SER A 444 25.45 0.32 -6.02
N ASN A 445 26.44 0.75 -6.81
CA ASN A 445 26.32 2.00 -7.57
C ASN A 445 25.28 1.85 -8.69
N LEU A 446 24.41 2.84 -8.85
CA LEU A 446 23.51 2.97 -10.02
C LEU A 446 24.15 3.96 -10.99
N VAL A 447 24.42 3.49 -12.21
CA VAL A 447 25.10 4.28 -13.25
C VAL A 447 24.41 4.06 -14.58
N ILE A 448 24.02 5.14 -15.25
CA ILE A 448 23.53 5.10 -16.64
C ILE A 448 24.29 6.17 -17.39
N ASN A 449 24.98 5.81 -18.47
CA ASN A 449 25.74 6.73 -19.30
C ASN A 449 25.09 6.84 -20.67
N THR A 450 24.79 8.06 -21.08
CA THR A 450 24.28 8.44 -22.40
C THR A 450 25.16 9.56 -22.96
N PRO A 451 26.34 9.24 -23.52
CA PRO A 451 27.34 10.24 -23.91
C PRO A 451 26.83 11.32 -24.87
N ASP A 452 25.86 10.99 -25.72
CA ASP A 452 25.26 11.90 -26.70
C ASP A 452 24.01 12.63 -26.17
N GLY A 453 23.63 12.42 -24.91
CA GLY A 453 22.50 13.05 -24.23
C GLY A 453 21.21 12.23 -24.32
N ALA A 454 20.46 12.18 -23.21
CA ALA A 454 19.10 11.67 -23.15
C ALA A 454 18.11 12.73 -23.62
N PHE A 455 17.15 12.33 -24.44
CA PHE A 455 16.07 13.21 -24.89
C PHE A 455 15.03 13.36 -23.78
N ASN A 456 14.72 14.61 -23.44
CA ASN A 456 13.61 14.96 -22.56
C ASN A 456 12.74 16.07 -23.19
N SER A 457 11.45 15.81 -23.36
CA SER A 457 10.50 16.71 -23.98
C SER A 457 10.17 17.89 -23.08
N SER A 458 10.15 19.11 -23.63
CA SER A 458 9.77 20.31 -22.86
C SER A 458 8.31 20.35 -22.37
N VAL A 459 7.47 19.43 -22.84
CA VAL A 459 6.06 19.33 -22.46
C VAL A 459 5.77 18.24 -21.43
N ASN A 460 6.70 17.28 -21.22
CA ASN A 460 6.64 16.37 -20.09
C ASN A 460 7.53 16.92 -18.97
N SER A 461 6.92 17.30 -17.85
CA SER A 461 7.65 17.80 -16.69
C SER A 461 7.78 16.78 -15.56
N SER A 462 7.30 15.54 -15.76
CA SER A 462 7.41 14.46 -14.79
C SER A 462 8.68 13.65 -15.03
N TRP A 463 9.28 13.14 -13.96
CA TRP A 463 10.44 12.25 -14.02
C TRP A 463 10.05 10.79 -14.32
N ASN A 464 8.76 10.46 -14.17
CA ASN A 464 8.23 9.11 -14.37
C ASN A 464 7.13 9.08 -15.46
N ALA A 465 6.62 7.88 -15.73
CA ALA A 465 5.61 7.63 -16.76
C ALA A 465 4.29 8.43 -16.59
N SER A 466 3.99 8.98 -15.40
CA SER A 466 2.78 9.79 -15.17
C SER A 466 2.67 11.02 -16.07
N GLY A 467 3.80 11.52 -16.56
CA GLY A 467 3.83 12.66 -17.46
C GLY A 467 3.38 12.35 -18.89
N ILE A 468 3.36 11.07 -19.28
CA ILE A 468 3.05 10.62 -20.64
C ILE A 468 1.59 10.23 -20.74
N ASN A 469 0.69 11.22 -20.61
CA ASN A 469 -0.73 10.97 -20.75
C ASN A 469 -1.07 10.60 -22.23
N PRO A 470 -1.67 9.42 -22.49
CA PRO A 470 -2.04 8.99 -23.84
C PRO A 470 -2.93 10.00 -24.59
N ALA A 471 -3.71 10.83 -23.89
CA ALA A 471 -4.56 11.86 -24.48
C ALA A 471 -3.76 12.98 -25.18
N PHE A 472 -2.50 13.21 -24.79
CA PHE A 472 -1.65 14.24 -25.37
C PHE A 472 -0.81 13.73 -26.55
N LEU A 473 -0.59 12.42 -26.68
CA LEU A 473 0.22 11.83 -27.77
C LEU A 473 -0.26 12.19 -29.19
N PRO A 474 -1.58 12.35 -29.49
CA PRO A 474 -2.01 12.80 -30.82
C PRO A 474 -1.64 14.26 -31.15
N LEU A 475 -1.45 15.10 -30.12
CA LEU A 475 -1.13 16.53 -30.25
C LEU A 475 0.38 16.79 -30.14
N PHE A 476 1.07 16.02 -29.29
CA PHE A 476 2.49 16.10 -28.97
C PHE A 476 3.12 14.69 -29.07
N PRO A 477 3.27 14.15 -30.28
CA PRO A 477 3.74 12.78 -30.48
C PRO A 477 5.19 12.55 -30.01
N GLU A 478 5.99 13.61 -29.87
CA GLU A 478 7.33 13.57 -29.31
C GLU A 478 7.37 13.14 -27.83
N MET A 479 6.25 13.22 -27.10
CA MET A 479 6.16 12.75 -25.71
C MET A 479 6.29 11.22 -25.59
N ALA A 480 5.99 10.46 -26.66
CA ALA A 480 6.17 9.01 -26.63
C ALA A 480 7.65 8.59 -26.55
N ASP A 481 8.54 9.48 -27.02
CA ASP A 481 9.98 9.24 -27.10
C ASP A 481 10.72 9.70 -25.85
N ASP A 482 10.00 10.11 -24.81
CA ASP A 482 10.60 10.73 -23.63
C ASP A 482 11.38 9.74 -22.77
N THR A 483 12.35 10.25 -22.01
CA THR A 483 13.15 9.46 -21.07
C THR A 483 12.52 9.49 -19.68
N TYR A 484 12.12 8.35 -19.14
CA TYR A 484 11.43 8.28 -17.85
C TYR A 484 11.73 6.98 -17.10
N ALA A 485 11.67 7.06 -15.77
CA ALA A 485 11.69 5.90 -14.90
C ALA A 485 10.27 5.37 -14.68
N THR A 486 10.14 4.05 -14.54
CA THR A 486 8.84 3.41 -14.31
C THR A 486 8.99 2.09 -13.57
N ILE A 487 7.88 1.54 -13.09
CA ILE A 487 7.77 0.14 -12.66
C ILE A 487 6.45 -0.38 -13.24
N GLY A 488 6.54 -1.15 -14.32
CA GLY A 488 5.39 -1.80 -14.95
C GLY A 488 4.38 -0.88 -15.65
N LEU A 489 4.72 0.39 -15.90
CA LEU A 489 3.81 1.38 -16.51
C LEU A 489 4.43 2.06 -17.75
N ASP A 490 3.67 2.16 -18.83
CA ASP A 490 4.01 2.94 -20.05
C ASP A 490 3.40 4.37 -20.04
N GLY A 491 2.67 4.74 -18.98
CA GLY A 491 1.97 6.01 -18.80
C GLY A 491 1.47 6.16 -17.37
N PRO A 492 0.57 7.14 -17.08
CA PRO A 492 0.01 7.32 -15.75
C PRO A 492 -0.75 6.10 -15.26
N ALA A 493 -0.52 5.72 -13.99
CA ALA A 493 -1.18 4.59 -13.34
C ALA A 493 -2.71 4.63 -13.47
N SER A 494 -3.32 5.82 -13.37
CA SER A 494 -4.76 6.05 -13.54
C SER A 494 -5.33 5.67 -14.91
N THR A 495 -4.48 5.64 -15.95
CA THR A 495 -4.87 5.31 -17.33
C THR A 495 -4.32 3.96 -17.81
N SER A 496 -3.55 3.27 -16.96
CA SER A 496 -2.90 1.99 -17.29
C SER A 496 -3.89 0.84 -17.52
N GLY A 497 -5.09 0.94 -16.94
CA GLY A 497 -6.07 -0.16 -16.93
C GLY A 497 -5.77 -1.26 -15.90
N ILE A 498 -4.70 -1.12 -15.11
CA ILE A 498 -4.35 -2.02 -14.02
C ILE A 498 -5.00 -1.49 -12.73
N ALA A 499 -5.93 -2.26 -12.16
CA ALA A 499 -6.58 -1.88 -10.91
C ALA A 499 -5.57 -1.94 -9.76
N GLY A 500 -5.46 -0.88 -8.96
CA GLY A 500 -4.48 -0.83 -7.86
C GLY A 500 -3.04 -0.53 -8.31
N ALA A 501 -2.82 -0.06 -9.54
CA ALA A 501 -1.53 0.47 -9.93
C ALA A 501 -1.24 1.83 -9.28
N ALA A 502 0.02 2.08 -8.95
CA ALA A 502 0.49 3.36 -8.44
C ALA A 502 1.69 3.86 -9.27
N ASP A 503 1.76 5.18 -9.47
CA ASP A 503 2.94 5.79 -10.07
C ASP A 503 4.14 5.62 -9.11
N PRO A 504 5.34 5.29 -9.62
CA PRO A 504 6.49 5.03 -8.75
C PRO A 504 6.88 6.30 -7.99
N SER A 505 7.26 6.11 -6.73
CA SER A 505 7.83 7.14 -5.87
C SER A 505 9.35 7.17 -6.00
N ILE A 506 9.97 8.33 -5.75
CA ILE A 506 11.43 8.48 -5.79
C ILE A 506 11.98 8.96 -4.45
N VAL A 507 13.13 8.42 -4.08
CA VAL A 507 13.95 8.91 -2.97
C VAL A 507 15.34 9.15 -3.53
N GLU A 508 15.91 10.33 -3.27
CA GLU A 508 17.23 10.70 -3.78
C GLU A 508 18.01 11.54 -2.76
N ASP A 509 19.33 11.39 -2.75
CA ASP A 509 20.23 12.22 -1.99
C ASP A 509 20.29 13.65 -2.60
N PRO A 510 20.02 14.71 -1.83
CA PRO A 510 20.15 16.08 -2.31
C PRO A 510 21.54 16.46 -2.86
N ILE A 511 22.59 15.71 -2.48
CA ILE A 511 23.96 15.90 -2.97
C ILE A 511 24.14 15.32 -4.37
N GLN A 512 23.37 14.28 -4.71
CA GLN A 512 23.47 13.54 -5.97
C GLN A 512 22.06 13.15 -6.46
N PRO A 513 21.24 14.14 -6.90
CA PRO A 513 19.90 13.86 -7.40
C PRO A 513 19.95 13.22 -8.79
N VAL A 514 19.04 12.28 -9.04
CA VAL A 514 18.87 11.56 -10.31
C VAL A 514 17.71 12.11 -11.14
N THR A 515 16.75 12.81 -10.53
CA THR A 515 15.62 13.47 -11.21
C THR A 515 16.04 14.37 -12.40
N PRO A 516 17.15 15.13 -12.35
CA PRO A 516 17.59 15.95 -13.49
C PRO A 516 17.83 15.16 -14.78
N TYR A 517 18.16 13.88 -14.69
CA TYR A 517 18.36 13.02 -15.86
C TYR A 517 17.08 12.82 -16.69
N PHE A 518 15.92 12.83 -16.03
CA PHE A 518 14.58 12.62 -16.62
C PHE A 518 13.85 13.93 -16.95
N THR A 519 14.40 15.07 -16.53
CA THR A 519 13.72 16.37 -16.66
C THR A 519 14.53 17.39 -17.45
N THR A 520 15.83 17.14 -17.65
CA THR A 520 16.73 18.03 -18.39
C THR A 520 17.11 17.41 -19.73
N ASP A 521 16.70 18.05 -20.84
CA ASP A 521 17.06 17.61 -22.19
C ASP A 521 18.59 17.65 -22.40
N GLY A 522 19.12 16.57 -22.97
CA GLY A 522 20.56 16.39 -23.21
C GLY A 522 21.38 15.95 -21.99
N ALA A 523 20.74 15.44 -20.93
CA ALA A 523 21.45 14.88 -19.78
C ALA A 523 22.35 13.69 -20.20
N THR A 524 23.61 13.68 -19.79
CA THR A 524 24.63 12.74 -20.29
C THR A 524 24.85 11.50 -19.42
N GLY A 525 24.25 11.48 -18.23
CA GLY A 525 24.28 10.31 -17.37
C GLY A 525 23.58 10.52 -16.03
N LEU A 526 23.22 9.40 -15.42
CA LEU A 526 22.64 9.26 -14.09
C LEU A 526 23.69 8.52 -13.24
N PHE A 527 23.98 9.06 -12.05
CA PHE A 527 24.96 8.46 -11.15
C PHE A 527 24.48 8.57 -9.72
N SER A 528 24.38 7.44 -9.01
CA SER A 528 24.10 7.36 -7.58
C SER A 528 25.06 6.40 -6.89
N SER A 529 25.84 6.95 -5.96
CA SER A 529 26.94 6.27 -5.25
C SER A 529 27.11 6.74 -3.80
N THR A 530 26.17 7.57 -3.31
CA THR A 530 26.23 8.09 -1.94
C THR A 530 25.66 7.07 -0.95
N ASN A 531 25.89 7.33 0.34
CA ASN A 531 25.37 6.45 1.41
C ASN A 531 23.84 6.53 1.55
N ILE A 532 23.22 7.67 1.20
CA ILE A 532 21.76 7.80 1.13
C ILE A 532 21.26 7.17 -0.17
N GLY A 533 22.01 7.40 -1.27
CA GLY A 533 21.72 6.81 -2.55
C GLY A 533 20.58 7.50 -3.29
N ALA A 534 20.03 6.79 -4.28
CA ALA A 534 18.83 7.19 -4.99
C ALA A 534 18.13 5.95 -5.54
N GLY A 535 16.81 5.98 -5.59
CA GLY A 535 16.02 4.89 -6.14
C GLY A 535 14.57 5.29 -6.32
N TRP A 536 13.91 4.59 -7.24
CA TRP A 536 12.47 4.68 -7.42
C TRP A 536 11.82 3.34 -7.12
N TYR A 537 10.66 3.38 -6.47
CA TYR A 537 10.00 2.20 -5.93
C TYR A 537 8.48 2.31 -6.01
N VAL A 538 7.85 1.15 -5.93
CA VAL A 538 6.41 0.96 -5.69
C VAL A 538 6.24 0.16 -4.40
N LEU A 539 5.13 0.37 -3.70
CA LEU A 539 4.81 -0.37 -2.47
C LEU A 539 4.50 -1.82 -2.82
N GLN A 540 4.46 -2.72 -1.82
CA GLN A 540 4.15 -4.15 -2.01
C GLN A 540 2.71 -4.43 -2.46
N THR A 541 1.82 -3.45 -2.35
CA THR A 541 0.38 -3.58 -2.65
C THR A 541 -0.01 -3.16 -4.07
N ASP A 542 0.87 -2.47 -4.78
CA ASP A 542 0.61 -1.89 -6.10
C ASP A 542 0.67 -2.91 -7.26
N GLU A 543 -0.43 -3.15 -7.96
CA GLU A 543 -0.50 -4.26 -8.93
C GLU A 543 0.45 -4.13 -10.14
N ASN A 544 0.98 -2.92 -10.43
CA ASN A 544 1.99 -2.70 -11.47
C ASN A 544 3.39 -3.24 -11.13
N GLY A 545 3.60 -3.75 -9.92
CA GLY A 545 4.81 -4.50 -9.56
C GLY A 545 4.84 -5.94 -10.08
N LEU A 546 3.74 -6.44 -10.67
CA LEU A 546 3.64 -7.80 -11.22
C LEU A 546 4.07 -7.85 -12.71
N PRO A 547 4.60 -8.99 -13.18
CA PRO A 547 4.98 -9.17 -14.57
C PRO A 547 3.79 -9.10 -15.52
N ASN A 548 4.04 -8.59 -16.73
CA ASN A 548 3.08 -8.63 -17.82
C ASN A 548 2.94 -10.06 -18.41
N SER A 549 2.12 -10.22 -19.45
CA SER A 549 1.88 -11.51 -20.12
C SER A 549 3.13 -12.21 -20.65
N ASP A 550 4.21 -11.46 -20.88
CA ASP A 550 5.49 -11.99 -21.37
C ASP A 550 6.44 -12.36 -20.24
N MET A 551 6.00 -12.30 -18.97
CA MET A 551 6.82 -12.49 -17.77
C MET A 551 7.90 -11.40 -17.59
N ARG A 552 7.58 -10.14 -17.95
CA ARG A 552 8.55 -9.02 -17.94
C ARG A 552 7.97 -7.78 -17.28
N ILE A 553 8.82 -6.95 -16.69
CA ILE A 553 8.45 -5.65 -16.12
C ILE A 553 9.32 -4.56 -16.70
N LEU A 554 8.70 -3.50 -17.25
CA LEU A 554 9.40 -2.31 -17.71
C LEU A 554 9.87 -1.49 -16.50
N VAL A 555 11.15 -1.13 -16.46
CA VAL A 555 11.74 -0.39 -15.33
C VAL A 555 12.29 0.98 -15.71
N LEU A 556 12.56 1.19 -17.00
CA LEU A 556 13.20 2.40 -17.51
C LEU A 556 13.02 2.48 -19.04
N GLN A 557 12.74 3.67 -19.54
CA GLN A 557 12.84 4.02 -20.96
C GLN A 557 13.84 5.17 -21.13
N VAL A 558 14.80 5.03 -22.05
CA VAL A 558 15.77 6.08 -22.38
C VAL A 558 15.86 6.25 -23.89
N THR A 559 15.68 7.46 -24.38
CA THR A 559 15.89 7.79 -25.79
C THR A 559 17.16 8.61 -25.95
N THR A 560 18.06 8.18 -26.82
CA THR A 560 19.31 8.90 -27.11
C THR A 560 19.75 8.67 -28.56
N THR A 561 20.52 9.59 -29.12
CA THR A 561 21.17 9.41 -30.43
C THR A 561 22.44 8.55 -30.38
N GLY A 562 22.92 8.23 -29.18
CA GLY A 562 24.18 7.51 -28.93
C GLY A 562 24.01 6.10 -28.39
N SER A 563 25.12 5.53 -27.93
CA SER A 563 25.14 4.27 -27.18
C SER A 563 24.77 4.49 -25.71
N ILE A 564 24.23 3.46 -25.06
CA ILE A 564 23.90 3.47 -23.63
C ILE A 564 24.68 2.37 -22.91
N SER A 565 25.26 2.68 -21.75
CA SER A 565 26.01 1.71 -20.93
C SER A 565 25.95 2.05 -19.45
N GLY A 566 26.07 1.05 -18.59
CA GLY A 566 26.02 1.31 -17.15
C GLY A 566 25.80 0.08 -16.28
N THR A 567 25.37 0.36 -15.04
CA THR A 567 25.03 -0.62 -14.02
C THR A 567 23.66 -0.24 -13.45
N ILE A 568 22.69 -1.15 -13.49
CA ILE A 568 21.37 -0.98 -12.88
C ILE A 568 21.20 -2.02 -11.77
N ASN A 569 20.70 -1.58 -10.62
CA ASN A 569 20.40 -2.48 -9.51
C ASN A 569 18.91 -2.47 -9.23
N TYR A 570 18.32 -3.64 -9.07
CA TYR A 570 16.88 -3.79 -8.85
C TYR A 570 16.60 -4.84 -7.78
N GLN A 571 15.44 -4.71 -7.15
CA GLN A 571 14.97 -5.58 -6.08
C GLN A 571 13.67 -6.28 -6.52
N VAL A 572 13.66 -7.60 -6.35
CA VAL A 572 12.51 -8.47 -6.62
C VAL A 572 12.17 -9.26 -5.36
N PHE A 573 10.88 -9.41 -5.09
CA PHE A 573 10.34 -10.31 -4.08
C PHE A 573 9.81 -11.57 -4.77
N PRO A 574 10.51 -12.71 -4.65
CA PRO A 574 10.02 -13.99 -5.14
C PRO A 574 8.67 -14.32 -4.50
N PHE A 575 7.72 -14.76 -5.32
CA PHE A 575 6.34 -15.07 -4.89
C PHE A 575 5.62 -13.92 -4.15
N GLY A 576 6.11 -12.68 -4.29
CA GLY A 576 5.58 -11.50 -3.60
C GLY A 576 5.87 -11.47 -2.10
N VAL A 577 6.74 -12.34 -1.57
CA VAL A 577 7.06 -12.42 -0.14
C VAL A 577 8.22 -11.48 0.19
N GLY A 578 7.93 -10.41 0.94
CA GLY A 578 8.88 -9.34 1.22
C GLY A 578 10.11 -9.74 2.05
N VAL A 579 10.07 -10.87 2.76
CA VAL A 579 11.21 -11.35 3.56
C VAL A 579 12.27 -12.09 2.74
N ASP A 580 11.93 -12.49 1.52
CA ASP A 580 12.81 -13.23 0.62
C ASP A 580 13.40 -12.31 -0.47
N ASP A 581 13.66 -11.04 -0.13
CA ASP A 581 14.08 -10.05 -1.10
C ASP A 581 15.39 -10.40 -1.80
N VAL A 582 15.38 -10.34 -3.12
CA VAL A 582 16.53 -10.60 -3.97
C VAL A 582 16.97 -9.29 -4.61
N GLN A 583 18.20 -8.88 -4.30
CA GLN A 583 18.82 -7.67 -4.85
C GLN A 583 19.86 -8.06 -5.89
N ILE A 584 19.74 -7.47 -7.07
CA ILE A 584 20.55 -7.86 -8.22
C ILE A 584 21.21 -6.62 -8.82
N SER A 585 22.49 -6.74 -9.14
CA SER A 585 23.28 -5.72 -9.82
C SER A 585 23.67 -6.21 -11.21
N MET A 586 23.13 -5.57 -12.25
CA MET A 586 23.40 -5.92 -13.65
C MET A 586 24.18 -4.84 -14.36
N ASN A 587 25.29 -5.24 -14.99
CA ASN A 587 26.02 -4.40 -15.94
C ASN A 587 25.46 -4.61 -17.34
N PHE A 588 25.28 -3.53 -18.08
CA PHE A 588 24.78 -3.56 -19.46
C PHE A 588 25.57 -2.62 -20.37
N ASP A 589 25.67 -2.96 -21.66
CA ASP A 589 26.31 -2.16 -22.70
C ASP A 589 25.55 -2.32 -24.02
N GLY A 590 24.59 -1.43 -24.25
CA GLY A 590 23.67 -1.49 -25.39
C GLY A 590 22.50 -2.48 -25.21
N ALA A 591 21.81 -2.78 -26.32
CA ALA A 591 20.71 -3.72 -26.35
C ALA A 591 21.20 -5.18 -26.21
N GLY A 592 20.47 -5.99 -25.45
CA GLY A 592 20.82 -7.38 -25.16
C GLY A 592 20.16 -7.91 -23.90
N THR A 593 20.27 -9.22 -23.67
CA THR A 593 19.87 -9.86 -22.40
C THR A 593 21.11 -10.09 -21.56
N TYR A 594 21.06 -9.65 -20.31
CA TYR A 594 22.14 -9.67 -19.33
C TYR A 594 21.69 -10.45 -18.09
N GLY A 595 22.60 -11.26 -17.53
CA GLY A 595 22.27 -12.24 -16.50
C GLY A 595 21.97 -13.62 -17.10
N GLY A 596 22.01 -14.66 -16.25
CA GLY A 596 21.89 -16.05 -16.65
C GLY A 596 23.16 -16.84 -16.32
N SER A 597 22.95 -18.01 -15.70
CA SER A 597 23.93 -18.87 -15.04
C SER A 597 25.38 -18.75 -15.55
N SER A 598 26.22 -18.15 -14.72
CA SER A 598 27.67 -18.32 -14.74
C SER A 598 28.19 -18.38 -13.30
N GLY A 599 28.00 -19.56 -12.68
CA GLY A 599 28.85 -20.10 -11.63
C GLY A 599 28.41 -19.86 -10.18
N THR A 600 27.95 -20.92 -9.51
CA THR A 600 28.67 -21.58 -8.40
C THR A 600 27.84 -22.72 -7.81
N GLY A 601 28.31 -23.97 -7.96
CA GLY A 601 27.95 -25.08 -7.07
C GLY A 601 26.92 -26.08 -7.59
N ASN A 602 27.07 -26.60 -8.81
CA ASN A 602 26.34 -27.81 -9.18
C ASN A 602 27.09 -29.05 -8.66
N ALA A 603 26.67 -29.63 -7.53
CA ALA A 603 27.30 -30.84 -6.99
C ALA A 603 27.02 -32.09 -7.85
N CYS A 604 25.98 -32.08 -8.68
CA CYS A 604 25.52 -33.23 -9.45
C CYS A 604 25.54 -32.90 -10.96
N GLY A 605 26.35 -33.60 -11.75
CA GLY A 605 26.41 -33.39 -13.20
C GLY A 605 27.25 -34.47 -13.89
N CYS A 606 27.24 -34.49 -15.22
CA CYS A 606 27.97 -35.52 -15.95
C CYS A 606 29.49 -35.38 -15.76
N MET A 607 30.11 -36.35 -15.07
CA MET A 607 31.55 -36.36 -14.79
C MET A 607 32.40 -36.98 -15.93
N ASP A 608 31.77 -37.53 -16.97
CA ASP A 608 32.49 -38.12 -18.09
C ASP A 608 32.92 -37.04 -19.09
N SER A 609 34.22 -36.76 -19.15
CA SER A 609 34.84 -35.80 -20.09
C SER A 609 34.60 -36.07 -21.58
N THR A 610 34.04 -37.23 -21.95
CA THR A 610 33.70 -37.61 -23.33
C THR A 610 32.23 -37.42 -23.67
N ALA A 611 31.40 -37.02 -22.69
CA ALA A 611 30.00 -36.69 -22.88
C ALA A 611 29.79 -35.26 -23.40
N CYS A 612 28.65 -35.03 -24.03
CA CYS A 612 28.24 -33.76 -24.61
C CYS A 612 27.81 -32.73 -23.58
N ASN A 613 27.33 -33.17 -22.42
CA ASN A 613 26.96 -32.33 -21.28
C ASN A 613 27.93 -32.49 -20.10
N TYR A 614 29.20 -32.80 -20.38
CA TYR A 614 30.24 -32.89 -19.35
C TYR A 614 30.31 -31.60 -18.53
N ASP A 615 30.24 -31.74 -17.21
CA ASP A 615 30.38 -30.67 -16.24
C ASP A 615 31.69 -30.86 -15.44
N SER A 616 32.62 -29.90 -15.58
CA SER A 616 33.91 -29.95 -14.88
C SER A 616 33.84 -29.53 -13.41
N GLU A 617 32.71 -28.98 -12.97
CA GLU A 617 32.48 -28.51 -11.61
C GLU A 617 31.65 -29.51 -10.78
N ALA A 618 31.14 -30.59 -11.40
CA ALA A 618 30.40 -31.66 -10.72
C ALA A 618 31.27 -32.51 -9.77
N GLU A 619 30.77 -32.75 -8.55
CA GLU A 619 31.41 -33.63 -7.54
C GLU A 619 30.88 -35.06 -7.58
N TYR A 620 29.62 -35.24 -7.99
CA TYR A 620 28.91 -36.52 -8.08
C TYR A 620 28.23 -36.68 -9.45
N ASP A 621 28.24 -37.91 -9.97
CA ASP A 621 27.61 -38.26 -11.25
C ASP A 621 26.10 -38.46 -11.06
N ASP A 622 25.29 -37.80 -11.88
CA ASP A 622 23.82 -37.84 -11.85
C ASP A 622 23.21 -38.73 -12.93
N ASP A 623 24.04 -39.53 -13.62
CA ASP A 623 23.66 -40.37 -14.76
C ASP A 623 23.07 -39.57 -15.95
N SER A 624 23.23 -38.24 -15.97
CA SER A 624 22.73 -37.37 -17.06
C SER A 624 23.61 -37.38 -18.30
N CYS A 625 24.75 -38.09 -18.30
CA CYS A 625 25.71 -38.09 -19.41
C CYS A 625 25.08 -38.47 -20.75
N THR A 626 25.11 -37.52 -21.68
CA THR A 626 24.70 -37.68 -23.08
C THR A 626 25.91 -37.83 -23.97
N TYR A 627 25.84 -38.68 -24.99
CA TYR A 627 26.95 -38.93 -25.92
C TYR A 627 26.49 -38.71 -27.35
N ILE A 628 27.44 -38.39 -28.24
CA ILE A 628 27.21 -38.27 -29.68
C ILE A 628 26.58 -39.57 -30.20
N GLY A 629 25.41 -39.47 -30.83
CA GLY A 629 24.72 -40.60 -31.43
C GLY A 629 25.54 -41.27 -32.54
N ALA A 630 25.28 -42.55 -32.81
CA ALA A 630 26.06 -43.32 -33.79
C ALA A 630 25.99 -42.79 -35.24
N GLU A 631 25.02 -41.93 -35.55
CA GLU A 631 24.80 -41.29 -36.86
C GLU A 631 25.09 -39.78 -36.83
N GLU A 632 25.56 -39.26 -35.71
CA GLU A 632 25.84 -37.84 -35.46
C GLU A 632 27.35 -37.59 -35.48
N CYS A 633 27.74 -36.36 -35.81
CA CYS A 633 29.14 -35.94 -35.87
C CYS A 633 29.50 -34.86 -34.85
N ASP A 634 28.52 -34.33 -34.11
CA ASP A 634 28.72 -33.42 -32.99
C ASP A 634 27.62 -33.54 -31.93
N CYS A 635 27.79 -32.80 -30.84
CA CYS A 635 26.87 -32.75 -29.71
C CYS A 635 25.60 -31.92 -29.96
N ALA A 636 25.48 -31.27 -31.13
CA ALA A 636 24.28 -30.56 -31.55
C ALA A 636 23.33 -31.47 -32.36
N GLY A 637 23.65 -32.77 -32.47
CA GLY A 637 22.86 -33.74 -33.22
C GLY A 637 23.00 -33.58 -34.73
N ASN A 638 24.06 -32.91 -35.21
CA ASN A 638 24.28 -32.76 -36.63
C ASN A 638 24.78 -34.08 -37.23
N ALA A 639 24.35 -34.37 -38.45
CA ALA A 639 24.88 -35.46 -39.26
C ALA A 639 25.95 -34.93 -40.23
N LEU A 640 26.80 -35.84 -40.71
CA LEU A 640 27.70 -35.54 -41.83
C LEU A 640 26.86 -35.36 -43.09
N ASP A 641 27.06 -34.26 -43.80
CA ASP A 641 26.53 -34.08 -45.14
C ASP A 641 27.30 -34.91 -46.18
N GLU A 642 26.85 -34.89 -47.44
CA GLU A 642 27.50 -35.59 -48.56
C GLU A 642 28.93 -35.10 -48.84
N CYS A 643 29.34 -33.97 -48.26
CA CYS A 643 30.67 -33.38 -48.34
C CYS A 643 31.57 -33.75 -47.14
N GLY A 644 31.04 -34.53 -46.18
CA GLY A 644 31.76 -34.93 -44.97
C GLY A 644 31.91 -33.79 -43.96
N VAL A 645 31.09 -32.75 -44.05
CA VAL A 645 31.06 -31.61 -43.12
C VAL A 645 29.89 -31.80 -42.16
N CYS A 646 30.19 -31.68 -40.86
CA CYS A 646 29.17 -31.78 -39.83
C CYS A 646 28.24 -30.57 -39.83
N GLY A 647 26.93 -30.78 -40.02
CA GLY A 647 25.95 -29.68 -40.07
C GLY A 647 26.08 -28.78 -41.32
N GLY A 648 26.77 -29.25 -42.36
CA GLY A 648 26.94 -28.52 -43.61
C GLY A 648 25.66 -28.49 -44.45
N SER A 649 25.58 -27.54 -45.38
CA SER A 649 24.45 -27.37 -46.30
C SER A 649 24.40 -28.42 -47.43
N GLY A 650 25.32 -29.38 -47.45
CA GLY A 650 25.47 -30.34 -48.53
C GLY A 650 25.82 -29.69 -49.87
N ILE A 651 25.63 -30.45 -50.96
CA ILE A 651 25.82 -29.97 -52.32
C ILE A 651 24.61 -29.14 -52.74
N ALA A 652 24.83 -27.89 -53.15
CA ALA A 652 23.75 -27.00 -53.60
C ALA A 652 23.03 -27.56 -54.85
N GLU A 653 21.72 -27.32 -54.94
CA GLU A 653 20.89 -27.79 -56.05
C GLU A 653 21.41 -27.24 -57.40
N GLY A 654 22.04 -28.09 -58.21
CA GLY A 654 22.65 -27.73 -59.50
C GLY A 654 24.15 -28.02 -59.61
N GLU A 655 24.82 -28.24 -58.48
CA GLU A 655 26.27 -28.52 -58.40
C GLU A 655 26.53 -30.03 -58.27
N CYS A 656 27.70 -30.53 -58.71
CA CYS A 656 28.10 -31.94 -58.46
C CYS A 656 29.32 -32.06 -57.52
N ASP A 657 29.86 -30.96 -56.98
CA ASP A 657 30.95 -30.98 -56.00
C ASP A 657 30.72 -29.99 -54.83
N CYS A 658 31.54 -30.14 -53.79
CA CYS A 658 31.50 -29.35 -52.56
C CYS A 658 32.25 -28.00 -52.67
N GLU A 659 32.85 -27.71 -53.83
CA GLU A 659 33.67 -26.53 -54.07
C GLU A 659 32.89 -25.41 -54.80
N GLY A 660 31.65 -25.67 -55.23
CA GLY A 660 30.73 -24.66 -55.77
C GLY A 660 31.24 -24.00 -57.06
N ASN A 661 32.00 -24.76 -57.86
CA ASN A 661 32.62 -24.26 -59.09
C ASN A 661 31.61 -24.25 -60.25
N GLY A 662 30.78 -23.22 -60.34
CA GLY A 662 29.90 -23.00 -61.49
C GLY A 662 30.70 -22.79 -62.81
N ILE A 663 30.33 -23.53 -63.86
CA ILE A 663 30.86 -23.32 -65.22
C ILE A 663 30.04 -22.24 -65.94
N ALA A 664 30.70 -21.39 -66.73
CA ALA A 664 30.01 -20.38 -67.52
C ALA A 664 29.00 -21.00 -68.50
N GLU A 665 27.87 -20.32 -68.67
CA GLU A 665 26.73 -20.74 -69.50
C GLU A 665 27.18 -21.16 -70.92
N GLY A 666 27.14 -22.47 -71.21
CA GLY A 666 27.42 -23.05 -72.53
C GLY A 666 28.61 -24.01 -72.65
N GLU A 667 29.30 -24.39 -71.57
CA GLU A 667 30.35 -25.43 -71.59
C GLU A 667 29.95 -26.71 -70.84
N CYS A 668 30.26 -27.88 -71.43
CA CYS A 668 30.04 -29.21 -70.85
C CYS A 668 31.31 -29.71 -70.15
N ASP A 669 31.18 -30.22 -68.92
CA ASP A 669 32.28 -30.91 -68.24
C ASP A 669 32.16 -32.44 -68.37
N CYS A 670 33.01 -33.04 -69.21
CA CYS A 670 33.15 -34.50 -69.30
C CYS A 670 33.89 -35.14 -68.10
N ALA A 671 34.28 -34.36 -67.09
CA ALA A 671 34.92 -34.81 -65.86
C ALA A 671 33.97 -34.93 -64.67
N GLY A 672 32.69 -34.54 -64.82
CA GLY A 672 31.62 -34.89 -63.89
C GLY A 672 31.41 -33.96 -62.70
N ASN A 673 31.89 -32.72 -62.78
CA ASN A 673 31.80 -31.77 -61.67
C ASN A 673 30.55 -30.88 -61.72
N VAL A 674 29.78 -30.88 -62.84
CA VAL A 674 28.48 -30.20 -62.99
C VAL A 674 27.50 -31.03 -63.86
N LEU A 675 26.19 -30.82 -63.71
CA LEU A 675 25.12 -31.47 -64.49
C LEU A 675 25.21 -31.14 -66.00
N ASP A 676 25.05 -32.15 -66.86
CA ASP A 676 24.96 -31.94 -68.32
C ASP A 676 23.58 -31.39 -68.77
N GLU A 677 23.39 -31.16 -70.07
CA GLU A 677 22.15 -30.62 -70.66
C GLU A 677 20.92 -31.55 -70.45
N CYS A 678 21.15 -32.79 -70.02
CA CYS A 678 20.14 -33.78 -69.65
C CYS A 678 19.91 -33.88 -68.13
N GLY A 679 20.64 -33.11 -67.31
CA GLY A 679 20.55 -33.14 -65.85
C GLY A 679 21.23 -34.37 -65.22
N VAL A 680 22.31 -34.89 -65.81
CA VAL A 680 23.04 -36.05 -65.27
C VAL A 680 24.54 -35.74 -65.14
N CYS A 681 25.12 -35.87 -63.95
CA CYS A 681 26.58 -35.76 -63.77
C CYS A 681 27.28 -36.96 -64.46
N ASN A 682 28.35 -36.72 -65.23
CA ASN A 682 29.06 -37.74 -66.04
C ASN A 682 28.22 -38.44 -67.14
N GLY A 683 27.19 -37.78 -67.68
CA GLY A 683 26.49 -38.31 -68.84
C GLY A 683 27.35 -38.28 -70.12
N PRO A 684 26.97 -39.04 -71.17
CA PRO A 684 27.72 -39.11 -72.42
C PRO A 684 27.66 -37.83 -73.30
N GLY A 685 27.10 -36.74 -72.78
CA GLY A 685 26.75 -35.53 -73.53
C GLY A 685 25.28 -35.48 -73.86
#